data_AF-A0A5D3K780-F1
#
_entry.id   AF-A0A5D3K780-F1
#
_cell.length_a   1.000
_cell.length_b   1.000
_cell.length_c   1.000
_cell.angle_alpha   90.00
_cell.angle_beta   90.00
_cell.angle_gamma   90.00
#
_symmetry.space_group_name_H-M   'P 1'
#
loop_
_entity.id
_entity.type
_entity.pdbx_description
1 polymer ?
#
loop_
_entity_poly.entity_id
_entity_poly.type
_entity_poly.pdbx_seq_one_letter_code
_entity_poly.pdbx_strand_id
1 'polypeptide(L)'
;MATSVIASATNNADIDGLLAGTKWSGTISYSFPTSSSTYANPYSGGSGEPTTLGFSAAPTQMQAAINYAIALIQSYTNASITYNGSGSADIMVAQSPAANPTSYAYYPGNYAAGGDVWFGTQYDYTQAQLGNYYFTTALHELGHAFGLKHSQETGGVADVAVPSAHDDSEYTVMSYRSYVGGPLTGYTNEAYGYPQTYMANDILALQTLYGANYNTQSGNTVYTWSPTTGQEFINGVGQLAPGGGVGGSANRIYDTVWDGNGVDTYDLSTYTTNLTINLNPGASSVFSTTQLAYLGNGHYAAGNVYNAYLYNGDARSYIDNATGGSGNDIIIGNAIANILKGGAGNDTITGGGGNDTIDGGPGTDTAVYSGSRANYGIAYNASSQTFTFTDLRSGSPDGTDTVTNVENFQFADGTISSALLISQLLPPVVVEAIGVTSLVESGGNYLLNPTAGGSGPVLKYQGATVTVGEFSGYTPLGVEQTSTGYEVAWKMAGADLYSVWSTDSSGNYTGNLYMPGSGSSAAFEALESSFHQDLNGDGVIGVAAIVGSVTEALGSTSLVQVGQNFYLDDISTSTGPTLKYGGVAVVAGQFGGYTPIGVEQTSTGYEVAWKVAGVDTYSVWSTDSNGNYTGNYYQPGTGSSAALEALEPSFHQDLNGDGVIGVPVPAGTVIEALGSTSLVQAGQNFYLKDISASTGPTLKYGGVAVVAGQFGGYTPIGAEQTSTGYEVAWKVAGADTYSVWSTDGNGNYTGNSYQPGPGSSAALETLETSFHQDLNGDGVIGVATIVGTVIEALGSTSLVQVGQNFYLKDISTGTGPTLKYGGAAVAAGQFGGYTPLGVEPTSTGYEVAWKMAGADLYSVWSTDSSGNYTGNLYMPGSGSSAAFEALEASFHQDLNGDSVIGAHANIPDPHAAVVSGPGLLASHWHIV
;
A
#
# COMPACT_ATOMS: atom_id res chain seq x y z
N MET A 1 11.84 -41.53 -38.96
CA MET A 1 12.41 -40.90 -40.16
C MET A 1 11.54 -39.73 -40.57
N ALA A 2 11.99 -38.53 -40.24
CA ALA A 2 11.50 -37.28 -40.80
C ALA A 2 11.83 -37.21 -42.30
N THR A 3 11.34 -36.19 -42.97
CA THR A 3 11.69 -35.88 -44.37
C THR A 3 12.25 -34.48 -44.48
N SER A 4 13.27 -34.30 -45.30
CA SER A 4 13.80 -32.97 -45.61
C SER A 4 12.89 -32.26 -46.61
N VAL A 5 12.56 -31.01 -46.30
CA VAL A 5 11.74 -30.10 -47.11
C VAL A 5 12.43 -28.75 -47.24
N ILE A 6 12.07 -27.98 -48.26
CA ILE A 6 12.64 -26.65 -48.53
C ILE A 6 12.13 -25.64 -47.47
N ALA A 7 13.05 -24.83 -46.94
CA ALA A 7 12.76 -23.63 -46.17
C ALA A 7 12.71 -22.39 -47.08
N SER A 8 11.94 -21.37 -46.69
CA SER A 8 11.76 -20.13 -47.45
C SER A 8 12.42 -18.95 -46.73
N ALA A 9 12.78 -17.92 -47.50
CA ALA A 9 13.28 -16.66 -46.96
C ALA A 9 12.18 -15.87 -46.20
N THR A 10 12.61 -15.08 -45.23
CA THR A 10 11.79 -14.27 -44.31
C THR A 10 11.80 -12.78 -44.65
N ASN A 11 12.81 -12.32 -45.39
CA ASN A 11 13.21 -10.91 -45.56
C ASN A 11 13.81 -10.26 -44.31
N ASN A 12 14.16 -11.04 -43.28
CA ASN A 12 15.06 -10.61 -42.21
C ASN A 12 16.48 -11.11 -42.53
N ALA A 13 17.43 -10.19 -42.75
CA ALA A 13 18.79 -10.54 -43.15
C ALA A 13 19.56 -11.33 -42.08
N ASP A 14 19.29 -11.09 -40.80
CA ASP A 14 19.92 -11.82 -39.68
C ASP A 14 19.49 -13.29 -39.65
N ILE A 15 18.25 -13.57 -40.06
CA ILE A 15 17.68 -14.93 -40.07
C ILE A 15 17.91 -15.63 -41.41
N ASP A 16 17.68 -14.95 -42.53
CA ASP A 16 17.97 -15.48 -43.87
C ASP A 16 19.47 -15.75 -44.07
N GLY A 17 20.32 -14.99 -43.36
CA GLY A 17 21.76 -15.24 -43.22
C GLY A 17 22.11 -16.49 -42.42
N LEU A 18 21.16 -17.11 -41.71
CA LEU A 18 21.34 -18.37 -40.99
C LEU A 18 20.58 -19.55 -41.61
N LEU A 19 19.55 -19.37 -42.44
CA LEU A 19 18.80 -20.52 -42.97
C LEU A 19 19.51 -21.21 -44.16
N ALA A 20 19.92 -22.47 -43.99
CA ALA A 20 20.63 -23.26 -45.01
C ALA A 20 19.78 -23.64 -46.25
N GLY A 21 18.44 -23.50 -46.18
CA GLY A 21 17.52 -23.77 -47.28
C GLY A 21 16.74 -25.08 -47.18
N THR A 22 17.10 -25.97 -46.25
CA THR A 22 16.32 -27.18 -45.92
C THR A 22 16.05 -27.30 -44.43
N LYS A 23 14.95 -27.96 -44.09
CA LYS A 23 14.56 -28.30 -42.72
C LYS A 23 13.90 -29.68 -42.65
N TRP A 24 13.77 -30.23 -41.45
CA TRP A 24 13.01 -31.45 -41.23
C TRP A 24 11.48 -31.22 -41.21
N SER A 25 10.73 -32.26 -41.57
CA SER A 25 9.28 -32.34 -41.50
C SER A 25 8.84 -33.72 -41.00
N GLY A 26 7.98 -33.73 -39.98
CA GLY A 26 7.61 -34.92 -39.21
C GLY A 26 8.42 -35.06 -37.91
N THR A 27 8.24 -36.18 -37.19
CA THR A 27 9.02 -36.48 -35.98
C THR A 27 10.45 -36.84 -36.35
N ILE A 28 11.39 -36.05 -35.82
CA ILE A 28 12.82 -36.19 -35.95
C ILE A 28 13.29 -37.23 -34.93
N SER A 29 14.10 -38.19 -35.36
CA SER A 29 14.77 -39.12 -34.46
C SER A 29 16.27 -38.80 -34.38
N TYR A 30 16.86 -38.87 -33.19
CA TYR A 30 18.33 -38.78 -33.02
C TYR A 30 18.90 -39.97 -32.25
N SER A 31 20.18 -40.30 -32.47
CA SER A 31 20.84 -41.42 -31.79
C SER A 31 22.35 -41.22 -31.63
N PHE A 32 22.95 -42.04 -30.77
CA PHE A 32 24.40 -42.17 -30.60
C PHE A 32 24.86 -43.58 -31.01
N PRO A 33 25.15 -43.84 -32.29
CA PRO A 33 25.59 -45.17 -32.72
C PRO A 33 26.86 -45.64 -32.01
N THR A 34 26.90 -46.93 -31.70
CA THR A 34 28.07 -47.61 -31.10
C THR A 34 28.83 -48.50 -32.09
N SER A 35 28.38 -48.56 -33.34
CA SER A 35 29.00 -49.29 -34.44
C SER A 35 28.80 -48.54 -35.75
N SER A 36 29.81 -48.53 -36.61
CA SER A 36 29.68 -47.96 -37.95
C SER A 36 28.68 -48.72 -38.84
N SER A 37 28.29 -49.95 -38.47
CA SER A 37 27.27 -50.73 -39.16
C SER A 37 25.85 -50.16 -39.05
N THR A 38 25.62 -49.15 -38.20
CA THR A 38 24.34 -48.43 -38.11
C THR A 38 24.14 -47.46 -39.30
N TYR A 39 25.23 -46.99 -39.91
CA TYR A 39 25.21 -46.08 -41.05
C TYR A 39 25.01 -46.84 -42.37
N ALA A 40 24.40 -46.18 -43.36
CA ALA A 40 24.16 -46.78 -44.67
C ALA A 40 25.47 -47.02 -45.44
N ASN A 41 25.52 -48.13 -46.18
CA ASN A 41 26.66 -48.49 -47.03
C ASN A 41 26.17 -48.80 -48.46
N PRO A 42 26.54 -48.01 -49.49
CA PRO A 42 27.44 -46.85 -49.43
C PRO A 42 26.83 -45.64 -48.72
N TYR A 43 27.68 -44.85 -48.05
CA TYR A 43 27.30 -43.61 -47.36
C TYR A 43 27.16 -42.45 -48.38
N SER A 44 26.08 -42.49 -49.17
CA SER A 44 25.87 -41.58 -50.29
C SER A 44 25.43 -40.16 -49.88
N GLY A 45 26.16 -39.16 -50.36
CA GLY A 45 25.93 -37.75 -50.03
C GLY A 45 26.83 -37.21 -48.91
N GLY A 46 27.56 -38.10 -48.21
CA GLY A 46 28.65 -37.74 -47.29
C GLY A 46 30.03 -37.68 -47.97
N SER A 47 31.07 -37.42 -47.17
CA SER A 47 32.47 -37.27 -47.63
C SER A 47 33.30 -38.56 -47.47
N GLY A 48 32.74 -39.63 -46.90
CA GLY A 48 33.35 -40.97 -46.85
C GLY A 48 33.26 -41.69 -45.48
N GLU A 49 32.37 -41.25 -44.62
CA GLU A 49 32.17 -41.70 -43.25
C GLU A 49 31.50 -43.10 -43.21
N PRO A 50 31.71 -43.91 -42.15
CA PRO A 50 32.91 -44.72 -42.12
C PRO A 50 32.63 -46.21 -42.34
N THR A 51 33.39 -46.85 -43.24
CA THR A 51 33.66 -48.30 -43.18
C THR A 51 35.15 -48.68 -43.23
N THR A 52 36.08 -47.72 -43.18
CA THR A 52 37.53 -47.98 -43.25
C THR A 52 38.31 -47.46 -42.04
N LEU A 53 38.16 -48.19 -40.92
CA LEU A 53 38.94 -48.13 -39.67
C LEU A 53 38.90 -46.79 -38.88
N GLY A 54 38.39 -46.86 -37.65
CA GLY A 54 38.52 -45.80 -36.64
C GLY A 54 37.24 -45.01 -36.32
N PHE A 55 36.05 -45.53 -36.67
CA PHE A 55 34.80 -45.09 -36.06
C PHE A 55 34.87 -45.25 -34.52
N SER A 56 34.34 -44.26 -33.79
CA SER A 56 34.09 -44.34 -32.35
C SER A 56 32.71 -43.76 -32.02
N ALA A 57 32.10 -44.24 -30.94
CA ALA A 57 30.89 -43.61 -30.40
C ALA A 57 31.22 -42.20 -29.88
N ALA A 58 30.26 -41.27 -29.91
CA ALA A 58 30.43 -39.95 -29.29
C ALA A 58 30.76 -40.11 -27.78
N PRO A 59 31.74 -39.38 -27.23
CA PRO A 59 32.04 -39.41 -25.79
C PRO A 59 30.83 -39.08 -24.91
N THR A 60 30.74 -39.66 -23.71
CA THR A 60 29.58 -39.47 -22.81
C THR A 60 29.29 -37.99 -22.50
N GLN A 61 30.33 -37.16 -22.33
CA GLN A 61 30.21 -35.72 -22.13
C GLN A 61 29.64 -35.01 -23.36
N MET A 62 30.02 -35.44 -24.56
CA MET A 62 29.45 -34.94 -25.82
C MET A 62 28.00 -35.40 -26.01
N GLN A 63 27.67 -36.65 -25.62
CA GLN A 63 26.27 -37.11 -25.60
C GLN A 63 25.41 -36.25 -24.66
N ALA A 64 25.94 -35.90 -23.49
CA ALA A 64 25.26 -34.99 -22.56
C ALA A 64 25.07 -33.57 -23.12
N ALA A 65 26.09 -33.02 -23.79
CA ALA A 65 26.00 -31.71 -24.46
C ALA A 65 24.95 -31.72 -25.60
N ILE A 66 24.93 -32.77 -26.43
CA ILE A 66 23.91 -32.95 -27.48
C ILE A 66 22.52 -33.14 -26.90
N ASN A 67 22.35 -33.92 -25.83
CA ASN A 67 21.04 -34.09 -25.18
C ASN A 67 20.50 -32.75 -24.62
N TYR A 68 21.37 -31.92 -24.05
CA TYR A 68 21.01 -30.57 -23.62
C TYR A 68 20.67 -29.67 -24.81
N ALA A 69 21.48 -29.68 -25.88
CA ALA A 69 21.20 -28.92 -27.10
C ALA A 69 19.87 -29.33 -27.79
N ILE A 70 19.51 -30.62 -27.76
CA ILE A 70 18.21 -31.14 -28.19
C ILE A 70 17.10 -30.58 -27.29
N ALA A 71 17.27 -30.64 -25.96
CA ALA A 71 16.29 -30.11 -25.01
C ALA A 71 16.05 -28.61 -25.21
N LEU A 72 17.09 -27.82 -25.50
CA LEU A 72 16.97 -26.41 -25.90
C LEU A 72 16.16 -26.24 -27.20
N ILE A 73 16.44 -27.02 -28.26
CA ILE A 73 15.64 -26.92 -29.49
C ILE A 73 14.16 -27.28 -29.23
N GLN A 74 13.88 -28.23 -28.35
CA GLN A 74 12.51 -28.56 -27.91
C GLN A 74 11.87 -27.47 -27.05
N SER A 75 12.66 -26.74 -26.26
CA SER A 75 12.15 -25.63 -25.44
C SER A 75 11.83 -24.41 -26.33
N TYR A 76 12.66 -24.11 -27.31
CA TYR A 76 12.43 -22.99 -28.23
C TYR A 76 11.36 -23.27 -29.28
N THR A 77 11.19 -24.52 -29.72
CA THR A 77 10.43 -24.85 -30.94
C THR A 77 9.46 -26.01 -30.84
N ASN A 78 8.45 -26.05 -31.72
CA ASN A 78 7.51 -27.16 -31.85
C ASN A 78 8.10 -28.38 -32.61
N ALA A 79 9.43 -28.51 -32.68
CA ALA A 79 10.08 -29.67 -33.28
C ALA A 79 9.82 -30.93 -32.44
N SER A 80 9.10 -31.90 -33.02
CA SER A 80 8.90 -33.21 -32.42
C SER A 80 10.18 -34.02 -32.56
N ILE A 81 10.95 -34.15 -31.48
CA ILE A 81 12.26 -34.83 -31.44
C ILE A 81 12.19 -36.03 -30.48
N THR A 82 12.81 -37.15 -30.88
CA THR A 82 12.77 -38.43 -30.16
C THR A 82 14.14 -39.11 -30.14
N TYR A 83 14.54 -39.68 -29.00
CA TYR A 83 15.80 -40.41 -28.87
C TYR A 83 15.63 -41.88 -29.25
N ASN A 84 16.49 -42.40 -30.14
CA ASN A 84 16.46 -43.78 -30.64
C ASN A 84 17.69 -44.62 -30.20
N GLY A 85 18.27 -44.30 -29.03
CA GLY A 85 19.37 -45.07 -28.45
C GLY A 85 20.63 -45.04 -29.32
N SER A 86 21.09 -46.21 -29.77
CA SER A 86 22.21 -46.39 -30.69
C SER A 86 21.80 -46.94 -32.08
N GLY A 87 20.49 -46.94 -32.37
CA GLY A 87 19.92 -47.37 -33.65
C GLY A 87 20.07 -46.32 -34.75
N SER A 88 19.57 -46.64 -35.95
CA SER A 88 19.49 -45.67 -37.05
C SER A 88 18.45 -44.59 -36.74
N ALA A 89 18.75 -43.34 -37.09
CA ALA A 89 17.94 -42.17 -36.79
C ALA A 89 18.06 -41.13 -37.93
N ASP A 90 17.32 -40.03 -37.84
CA ASP A 90 17.42 -38.89 -38.76
C ASP A 90 18.66 -38.02 -38.50
N ILE A 91 19.14 -38.01 -37.26
CA ILE A 91 20.35 -37.32 -36.80
C ILE A 91 21.19 -38.34 -36.02
N MET A 92 22.23 -38.91 -36.63
CA MET A 92 23.12 -39.84 -35.95
C MET A 92 24.44 -39.17 -35.58
N VAL A 93 24.77 -39.20 -34.28
CA VAL A 93 25.92 -38.47 -33.74
C VAL A 93 27.03 -39.42 -33.31
N ALA A 94 28.22 -39.27 -33.89
CA ALA A 94 29.38 -40.12 -33.61
C ALA A 94 30.72 -39.40 -33.74
N GLN A 95 31.82 -40.11 -33.44
CA GLN A 95 33.18 -39.63 -33.65
C GLN A 95 33.79 -40.28 -34.90
N SER A 96 34.29 -39.43 -35.80
CA SER A 96 35.00 -39.83 -37.01
C SER A 96 36.49 -40.06 -36.72
N PRO A 97 37.19 -40.91 -37.50
CA PRO A 97 38.64 -41.06 -37.41
C PRO A 97 39.43 -39.84 -37.92
N ALA A 98 38.77 -38.85 -38.51
CA ALA A 98 39.43 -37.70 -39.10
C ALA A 98 39.96 -36.74 -38.02
N ALA A 99 41.15 -36.19 -38.25
CA ALA A 99 41.65 -35.05 -37.48
C ALA A 99 41.24 -33.71 -38.09
N ASN A 100 40.82 -33.69 -39.36
CA ASN A 100 40.36 -32.49 -40.05
C ASN A 100 39.22 -32.87 -41.03
N PRO A 101 38.10 -32.12 -41.09
CA PRO A 101 37.75 -30.98 -40.22
C PRO A 101 37.59 -31.38 -38.74
N THR A 102 37.54 -30.37 -37.87
CA THR A 102 37.50 -30.54 -36.39
C THR A 102 36.23 -31.23 -35.94
N SER A 103 35.12 -30.84 -36.55
CA SER A 103 33.77 -31.37 -36.46
C SER A 103 33.02 -30.93 -37.72
N TYR A 104 31.90 -31.57 -38.02
CA TYR A 104 31.02 -31.23 -39.15
C TYR A 104 29.68 -31.95 -39.00
N ALA A 105 28.65 -31.38 -39.61
CA ALA A 105 27.35 -32.00 -39.74
C ALA A 105 26.75 -31.77 -41.13
N TYR A 106 25.80 -32.64 -41.48
CA TYR A 106 25.08 -32.55 -42.75
C TYR A 106 23.70 -31.92 -42.57
N TYR A 107 23.38 -30.95 -43.42
CA TYR A 107 22.06 -30.32 -43.45
C TYR A 107 20.91 -31.33 -43.62
N PRO A 108 19.68 -31.00 -43.15
CA PRO A 108 18.49 -31.82 -43.33
C PRO A 108 18.35 -32.32 -44.77
N GLY A 109 18.38 -33.63 -44.98
CA GLY A 109 18.57 -34.22 -46.30
C GLY A 109 17.92 -35.59 -46.49
N ASN A 110 17.28 -35.80 -47.66
CA ASN A 110 16.74 -37.11 -48.05
C ASN A 110 17.82 -38.00 -48.70
N TYR A 111 18.99 -38.11 -48.05
CA TYR A 111 20.16 -38.88 -48.49
C TYR A 111 20.86 -39.50 -47.27
N ALA A 112 21.76 -40.46 -47.49
CA ALA A 112 22.26 -41.36 -46.43
C ALA A 112 23.00 -40.67 -45.27
N ALA A 113 23.59 -39.51 -45.53
CA ALA A 113 24.33 -38.71 -44.55
C ALA A 113 23.51 -37.54 -43.96
N GLY A 114 22.31 -37.26 -44.48
CA GLY A 114 21.56 -36.05 -44.13
C GLY A 114 21.16 -36.03 -42.66
N GLY A 115 21.56 -35.00 -41.91
CA GLY A 115 21.37 -34.89 -40.47
C GLY A 115 22.49 -35.47 -39.60
N ASP A 116 23.41 -36.25 -40.14
CA ASP A 116 24.47 -36.87 -39.33
C ASP A 116 25.50 -35.85 -38.85
N VAL A 117 26.00 -36.06 -37.63
CA VAL A 117 26.95 -35.19 -36.93
C VAL A 117 28.21 -35.98 -36.58
N TRP A 118 29.36 -35.44 -36.96
CA TRP A 118 30.66 -36.07 -36.82
C TRP A 118 31.64 -35.18 -36.07
N PHE A 119 32.07 -35.64 -34.89
CA PHE A 119 33.18 -35.04 -34.16
C PHE A 119 34.51 -35.65 -34.61
N GLY A 120 35.55 -34.84 -34.78
CA GLY A 120 36.89 -35.30 -35.15
C GLY A 120 37.73 -35.80 -33.97
N THR A 121 39.02 -35.98 -34.23
CA THR A 121 40.04 -36.40 -33.24
C THR A 121 41.11 -35.34 -32.96
N GLN A 122 41.02 -34.16 -33.59
CA GLN A 122 41.91 -33.02 -33.27
C GLN A 122 41.67 -32.46 -31.86
N TYR A 123 40.46 -32.64 -31.31
CA TYR A 123 40.05 -32.14 -30.01
C TYR A 123 39.57 -33.28 -29.09
N ASP A 124 39.80 -33.10 -27.79
CA ASP A 124 39.37 -34.03 -26.75
C ASP A 124 37.95 -33.71 -26.29
N TYR A 125 36.97 -34.17 -27.06
CA TYR A 125 35.54 -33.98 -26.76
C TYR A 125 35.05 -34.74 -25.51
N THR A 126 35.92 -35.46 -24.77
CA THR A 126 35.61 -35.92 -23.41
C THR A 126 35.55 -34.77 -22.39
N GLN A 127 36.08 -33.59 -22.75
CA GLN A 127 36.13 -32.38 -21.93
C GLN A 127 34.90 -31.47 -22.09
N ALA A 128 33.85 -31.88 -22.80
CA ALA A 128 32.66 -31.06 -23.01
C ALA A 128 31.94 -30.73 -21.68
N GLN A 129 31.82 -29.43 -21.39
CA GLN A 129 31.16 -28.88 -20.21
C GLN A 129 30.55 -27.52 -20.56
N LEU A 130 29.43 -27.16 -19.93
CA LEU A 130 28.71 -25.91 -20.19
C LEU A 130 29.66 -24.69 -20.16
N GLY A 131 29.55 -23.85 -21.19
CA GLY A 131 30.34 -22.63 -21.38
C GLY A 131 31.71 -22.82 -22.03
N ASN A 132 32.16 -24.05 -22.33
CA ASN A 132 33.44 -24.28 -23.02
C ASN A 132 33.29 -24.59 -24.53
N TYR A 133 34.38 -24.40 -25.28
CA TYR A 133 34.43 -24.58 -26.73
C TYR A 133 33.83 -25.92 -27.21
N TYR A 134 34.16 -27.02 -26.53
CA TYR A 134 33.70 -28.36 -26.92
C TYR A 134 32.17 -28.49 -26.79
N PHE A 135 31.58 -27.85 -25.78
CA PHE A 135 30.14 -27.80 -25.58
C PHE A 135 29.45 -26.91 -26.62
N THR A 136 29.96 -25.72 -26.89
CA THR A 136 29.41 -24.84 -27.94
C THR A 136 29.54 -25.45 -29.33
N THR A 137 30.57 -26.29 -29.56
CA THR A 137 30.64 -27.12 -30.78
C THR A 137 29.44 -28.07 -30.90
N ALA A 138 28.91 -28.61 -29.80
CA ALA A 138 27.70 -29.45 -29.83
C ALA A 138 26.46 -28.66 -30.27
N LEU A 139 26.31 -27.40 -29.82
CA LEU A 139 25.25 -26.49 -30.28
C LEU A 139 25.42 -26.18 -31.78
N HIS A 140 26.63 -25.82 -32.20
CA HIS A 140 26.95 -25.45 -33.58
C HIS A 140 26.62 -26.57 -34.59
N GLU A 141 27.17 -27.77 -34.38
CA GLU A 141 26.96 -28.89 -35.31
C GLU A 141 25.52 -29.39 -35.31
N LEU A 142 24.82 -29.30 -34.17
CA LEU A 142 23.40 -29.63 -34.13
C LEU A 142 22.55 -28.57 -34.84
N GLY A 143 22.93 -27.29 -34.77
CA GLY A 143 22.35 -26.21 -35.58
C GLY A 143 22.38 -26.53 -37.08
N HIS A 144 23.52 -27.00 -37.59
CA HIS A 144 23.64 -27.53 -38.96
C HIS A 144 22.69 -28.70 -39.25
N ALA A 145 22.65 -29.71 -38.38
CA ALA A 145 21.73 -30.85 -38.53
C ALA A 145 20.23 -30.45 -38.47
N PHE A 146 19.91 -29.28 -37.92
CA PHE A 146 18.58 -28.67 -37.91
C PHE A 146 18.33 -27.64 -39.02
N GLY A 147 19.32 -27.32 -39.86
CA GLY A 147 19.17 -26.46 -41.04
C GLY A 147 19.69 -25.03 -40.91
N LEU A 148 20.51 -24.73 -39.90
CA LEU A 148 21.25 -23.47 -39.80
C LEU A 148 22.59 -23.54 -40.52
N LYS A 149 23.00 -22.53 -41.27
CA LYS A 149 24.34 -22.40 -41.90
C LYS A 149 25.24 -21.44 -41.12
N HIS A 150 26.52 -21.40 -41.45
CA HIS A 150 27.45 -20.41 -40.91
C HIS A 150 27.00 -18.97 -41.23
N SER A 151 27.14 -18.07 -40.25
CA SER A 151 26.74 -16.67 -40.38
C SER A 151 27.56 -15.90 -41.42
N GLN A 152 28.86 -16.18 -41.52
CA GLN A 152 29.77 -15.50 -42.46
C GLN A 152 29.62 -15.92 -43.94
N GLU A 153 28.88 -17.00 -44.22
CA GLU A 153 28.79 -17.59 -45.57
C GLU A 153 27.59 -17.03 -46.36
N THR A 154 27.78 -16.76 -47.65
CA THR A 154 26.65 -16.54 -48.58
C THR A 154 26.04 -17.88 -49.00
N GLY A 155 24.76 -17.87 -49.33
CA GLY A 155 24.00 -19.07 -49.74
C GLY A 155 22.67 -19.17 -49.01
N GLY A 156 22.15 -20.37 -48.86
CA GLY A 156 20.91 -20.61 -48.11
C GLY A 156 19.65 -20.10 -48.82
N VAL A 157 18.64 -19.70 -48.05
CA VAL A 157 17.30 -19.30 -48.56
C VAL A 157 17.29 -18.05 -49.45
N ALA A 158 18.26 -17.14 -49.27
CA ALA A 158 18.29 -15.83 -49.93
C ALA A 158 19.64 -15.46 -50.57
N ASP A 159 20.63 -16.36 -50.55
CA ASP A 159 22.01 -16.12 -51.02
C ASP A 159 22.73 -14.98 -50.28
N VAL A 160 22.52 -14.87 -48.97
CA VAL A 160 23.09 -13.83 -48.09
C VAL A 160 23.84 -14.42 -46.89
N ALA A 161 24.78 -13.63 -46.36
CA ALA A 161 25.37 -13.82 -45.04
C ALA A 161 24.59 -13.00 -43.99
N VAL A 162 24.78 -13.30 -42.71
CA VAL A 162 24.31 -12.44 -41.61
C VAL A 162 24.99 -11.06 -41.74
N PRO A 163 24.29 -9.94 -41.48
CA PRO A 163 24.90 -8.62 -41.41
C PRO A 163 26.18 -8.61 -40.58
N SER A 164 27.26 -8.00 -41.08
CA SER A 164 28.58 -8.09 -40.44
C SER A 164 28.66 -7.47 -39.04
N ALA A 165 27.65 -6.70 -38.62
CA ALA A 165 27.51 -6.17 -37.27
C ALA A 165 26.98 -7.21 -36.27
N HIS A 166 26.39 -8.31 -36.75
CA HIS A 166 25.83 -9.42 -35.97
C HIS A 166 26.47 -10.78 -36.33
N ASP A 167 27.64 -10.77 -36.99
CA ASP A 167 28.43 -11.97 -37.33
C ASP A 167 29.44 -12.29 -36.22
N ASP A 168 28.95 -12.71 -35.05
CA ASP A 168 29.75 -13.29 -33.95
C ASP A 168 28.91 -14.13 -32.97
N SER A 169 29.57 -14.69 -31.94
CA SER A 169 28.95 -15.49 -30.88
C SER A 169 27.96 -14.76 -29.94
N GLU A 170 27.87 -13.42 -29.95
CA GLU A 170 26.88 -12.72 -29.14
C GLU A 170 25.48 -12.83 -29.78
N TYR A 171 25.44 -13.02 -31.10
CA TYR A 171 24.19 -13.16 -31.86
C TYR A 171 23.90 -14.60 -32.30
N THR A 172 24.92 -15.40 -32.64
CA THR A 172 24.75 -16.76 -33.18
C THR A 172 25.95 -17.67 -32.90
N VAL A 173 25.67 -18.87 -32.38
CA VAL A 173 26.70 -19.92 -32.22
C VAL A 173 27.24 -20.41 -33.55
N MET A 174 26.56 -20.13 -34.66
CA MET A 174 26.95 -20.51 -36.02
C MET A 174 28.08 -19.63 -36.60
N SER A 175 28.48 -18.55 -35.92
CA SER A 175 29.66 -17.77 -36.33
C SER A 175 30.97 -18.48 -35.99
N TYR A 176 32.00 -18.15 -36.77
CA TYR A 176 33.40 -18.48 -36.44
C TYR A 176 34.11 -17.36 -35.67
N ARG A 177 33.45 -16.22 -35.42
CA ARG A 177 34.03 -15.08 -34.70
C ARG A 177 33.55 -15.00 -33.26
N SER A 178 34.48 -14.68 -32.38
CA SER A 178 34.19 -14.35 -30.98
C SER A 178 33.46 -13.02 -30.80
N TYR A 179 33.77 -12.04 -31.64
CA TYR A 179 33.30 -10.66 -31.57
C TYR A 179 33.28 -10.05 -32.99
N VAL A 180 32.49 -9.00 -33.20
CA VAL A 180 32.35 -8.29 -34.49
C VAL A 180 33.71 -7.96 -35.11
N GLY A 181 33.98 -8.50 -36.28
CA GLY A 181 35.24 -8.29 -37.01
C GLY A 181 36.44 -9.12 -36.53
N GLY A 182 36.26 -10.01 -35.56
CA GLY A 182 37.25 -11.02 -35.15
C GLY A 182 37.65 -11.99 -36.29
N PRO A 183 38.68 -12.83 -36.08
CA PRO A 183 39.20 -13.70 -37.13
C PRO A 183 38.23 -14.85 -37.47
N LEU A 184 38.16 -15.24 -38.75
CA LEU A 184 37.42 -16.44 -39.22
C LEU A 184 38.18 -17.76 -39.00
N THR A 185 39.29 -17.75 -38.26
CA THR A 185 40.07 -18.95 -37.94
C THR A 185 39.53 -19.72 -36.73
N GLY A 186 38.37 -19.31 -36.21
CA GLY A 186 37.75 -19.82 -34.99
C GLY A 186 37.94 -18.89 -33.80
N TYR A 187 37.25 -19.25 -32.72
CA TYR A 187 37.14 -18.49 -31.48
C TYR A 187 38.46 -18.19 -30.76
N THR A 188 38.52 -17.01 -30.13
CA THR A 188 39.60 -16.51 -29.25
C THR A 188 39.21 -16.38 -27.78
N ASN A 189 38.06 -16.94 -27.38
CA ASN A 189 37.46 -16.78 -26.04
C ASN A 189 38.29 -17.50 -24.96
N GLU A 190 38.16 -17.07 -23.70
CA GLU A 190 38.70 -17.80 -22.55
C GLU A 190 38.03 -19.17 -22.36
N ALA A 191 38.62 -20.04 -21.53
CA ALA A 191 38.26 -21.46 -21.42
C ALA A 191 36.76 -21.76 -21.20
N TYR A 192 36.03 -20.90 -20.48
CA TYR A 192 34.58 -21.00 -20.27
C TYR A 192 33.81 -19.73 -20.71
N GLY A 193 34.39 -18.95 -21.62
CA GLY A 193 33.78 -17.73 -22.17
C GLY A 193 32.96 -17.97 -23.44
N TYR A 194 32.33 -19.13 -23.61
CA TYR A 194 31.56 -19.49 -24.80
C TYR A 194 30.04 -19.54 -24.53
N PRO A 195 29.20 -19.34 -25.56
CA PRO A 195 27.75 -19.51 -25.46
C PRO A 195 27.33 -20.83 -24.80
N GLN A 196 26.46 -20.69 -23.82
CA GLN A 196 25.92 -21.77 -22.97
C GLN A 196 24.60 -22.31 -23.53
N THR A 197 23.88 -21.47 -24.28
CA THR A 197 22.69 -21.80 -25.06
C THR A 197 22.90 -21.46 -26.53
N TYR A 198 21.90 -21.75 -27.36
CA TYR A 198 21.75 -21.02 -28.62
C TYR A 198 21.48 -19.53 -28.34
N MET A 199 21.93 -18.65 -29.23
CA MET A 199 21.83 -17.20 -29.06
C MET A 199 20.60 -16.62 -29.77
N ALA A 200 20.30 -15.33 -29.59
CA ALA A 200 19.05 -14.73 -30.02
C ALA A 200 18.70 -14.94 -31.51
N ASN A 201 19.66 -14.84 -32.44
CA ASN A 201 19.40 -15.12 -33.86
C ASN A 201 19.19 -16.62 -34.13
N ASP A 202 19.92 -17.50 -33.42
CA ASP A 202 19.75 -18.96 -33.56
C ASP A 202 18.34 -19.39 -33.12
N ILE A 203 17.88 -18.88 -31.98
CA ILE A 203 16.55 -19.17 -31.43
C ILE A 203 15.48 -18.73 -32.44
N LEU A 204 15.54 -17.49 -32.92
CA LEU A 204 14.56 -16.98 -33.90
C LEU A 204 14.65 -17.72 -35.24
N ALA A 205 15.84 -18.17 -35.67
CA ALA A 205 16.00 -18.97 -36.89
C ALA A 205 15.42 -20.38 -36.74
N LEU A 206 15.66 -21.06 -35.61
CA LEU A 206 15.06 -22.35 -35.28
C LEU A 206 13.54 -22.25 -35.17
N GLN A 207 13.02 -21.19 -34.53
CA GLN A 207 11.58 -20.90 -34.47
C GLN A 207 10.98 -20.57 -35.82
N THR A 208 11.73 -19.92 -36.72
CA THR A 208 11.32 -19.72 -38.12
C THR A 208 11.20 -21.06 -38.87
N LEU A 209 12.11 -22.01 -38.63
CA LEU A 209 12.05 -23.32 -39.24
C LEU A 209 10.95 -24.21 -38.65
N TYR A 210 10.76 -24.21 -37.33
CA TYR A 210 9.96 -25.23 -36.62
C TYR A 210 8.74 -24.68 -35.85
N GLY A 211 8.56 -23.36 -35.82
CA GLY A 211 7.54 -22.63 -35.03
C GLY A 211 7.93 -22.54 -33.55
N ALA A 212 7.67 -21.41 -32.89
CA ALA A 212 7.98 -21.22 -31.47
C ALA A 212 7.10 -22.07 -30.53
N ASN A 213 7.71 -22.66 -29.49
CA ASN A 213 7.02 -23.42 -28.46
C ASN A 213 6.72 -22.55 -27.23
N TYR A 214 5.47 -22.15 -27.12
CA TYR A 214 4.95 -21.31 -26.04
C TYR A 214 4.40 -22.11 -24.82
N ASN A 215 4.67 -23.43 -24.75
CA ASN A 215 4.39 -24.24 -23.56
C ASN A 215 5.63 -24.37 -22.64
N THR A 216 6.79 -23.97 -23.15
CA THR A 216 8.04 -23.87 -22.41
C THR A 216 7.91 -22.78 -21.37
N GLN A 217 8.18 -23.11 -20.11
CA GLN A 217 8.13 -22.19 -18.96
C GLN A 217 6.79 -21.43 -18.82
N SER A 218 5.69 -21.91 -19.43
CA SER A 218 4.50 -21.11 -19.77
C SER A 218 3.55 -20.66 -18.64
N GLY A 219 4.06 -20.47 -17.43
CA GLY A 219 3.43 -19.78 -16.32
C GLY A 219 4.49 -18.99 -15.55
N ASN A 220 4.10 -18.18 -14.57
CA ASN A 220 5.01 -17.21 -13.93
C ASN A 220 6.35 -17.83 -13.50
N THR A 221 7.44 -17.37 -14.12
CA THR A 221 8.77 -17.94 -13.95
C THR A 221 9.75 -16.92 -13.35
N VAL A 222 10.43 -17.32 -12.28
CA VAL A 222 11.49 -16.54 -11.63
C VAL A 222 12.85 -17.11 -12.04
N TYR A 223 13.65 -16.28 -12.71
CA TYR A 223 15.02 -16.56 -13.10
C TYR A 223 15.99 -15.89 -12.13
N THR A 224 16.97 -16.66 -11.64
CA THR A 224 18.06 -16.15 -10.78
C THR A 224 19.39 -16.77 -11.20
N TRP A 225 20.51 -16.11 -10.92
CA TRP A 225 21.84 -16.63 -11.22
C TRP A 225 22.77 -16.50 -10.02
N SER A 226 23.57 -17.53 -9.74
CA SER A 226 24.59 -17.49 -8.69
C SER A 226 25.72 -16.52 -9.03
N PRO A 227 26.00 -15.48 -8.21
CA PRO A 227 27.13 -14.57 -8.42
C PRO A 227 28.52 -15.24 -8.33
N THR A 228 28.58 -16.47 -7.80
CA THR A 228 29.83 -17.19 -7.51
C THR A 228 30.16 -18.31 -8.50
N THR A 229 29.14 -18.89 -9.14
CA THR A 229 29.28 -20.04 -10.05
C THR A 229 28.71 -19.82 -11.44
N GLY A 230 27.93 -18.75 -11.68
CA GLY A 230 27.26 -18.48 -12.95
C GLY A 230 26.10 -19.45 -13.24
N GLN A 231 25.71 -20.29 -12.28
CA GLN A 231 24.60 -21.22 -12.43
C GLN A 231 23.26 -20.48 -12.42
N GLU A 232 22.46 -20.69 -13.46
CA GLU A 232 21.04 -20.31 -13.55
C GLU A 232 20.16 -21.20 -12.66
N PHE A 233 19.10 -20.62 -12.09
CA PHE A 233 18.01 -21.33 -11.44
C PHE A 233 16.67 -20.80 -11.97
N ILE A 234 15.79 -21.71 -12.35
CA ILE A 234 14.45 -21.43 -12.87
C ILE A 234 13.46 -21.91 -11.80
N ASN A 235 12.66 -21.01 -11.22
CA ASN A 235 11.78 -21.29 -10.08
C ASN A 235 12.50 -22.01 -8.92
N GLY A 236 13.73 -21.58 -8.63
CA GLY A 236 14.61 -22.18 -7.62
C GLY A 236 15.24 -23.53 -7.99
N VAL A 237 14.91 -24.11 -9.15
CA VAL A 237 15.52 -25.34 -9.66
C VAL A 237 16.78 -25.00 -10.44
N GLY A 238 17.94 -25.39 -9.89
CA GLY A 238 19.25 -25.12 -10.49
C GLY A 238 19.46 -25.89 -11.80
N GLN A 239 19.86 -25.16 -12.84
CA GLN A 239 20.22 -25.70 -14.15
C GLN A 239 21.68 -26.20 -14.16
N LEU A 240 22.20 -26.56 -15.33
CA LEU A 240 23.62 -26.91 -15.46
C LEU A 240 24.50 -25.70 -15.08
N ALA A 241 25.51 -25.93 -14.25
CA ALA A 241 26.45 -24.90 -13.86
C ALA A 241 27.64 -24.82 -14.85
N PRO A 242 28.04 -23.61 -15.29
CA PRO A 242 29.24 -23.39 -16.09
C PRO A 242 30.49 -24.04 -15.49
N GLY A 243 31.22 -24.79 -16.31
CA GLY A 243 32.36 -25.62 -15.86
C GLY A 243 32.07 -26.59 -14.70
N GLY A 244 30.80 -26.95 -14.47
CA GLY A 244 30.37 -27.77 -13.33
C GLY A 244 30.30 -27.01 -12.00
N GLY A 245 30.23 -25.67 -12.01
CA GLY A 245 30.09 -24.85 -10.81
C GLY A 245 31.39 -24.61 -10.03
N VAL A 246 32.55 -24.82 -10.67
CA VAL A 246 33.88 -24.71 -10.04
C VAL A 246 34.33 -23.26 -9.83
N GLY A 247 33.61 -22.28 -10.41
CA GLY A 247 33.90 -20.86 -10.28
C GLY A 247 35.17 -20.41 -11.02
N GLY A 248 35.73 -19.25 -10.65
CA GLY A 248 36.95 -18.72 -11.27
C GLY A 248 36.73 -18.30 -12.73
N SER A 249 37.47 -18.89 -13.67
CA SER A 249 37.22 -18.67 -15.11
C SER A 249 35.93 -19.34 -15.59
N ALA A 250 35.39 -20.31 -14.84
CA ALA A 250 34.08 -20.90 -15.10
C ALA A 250 32.93 -20.09 -14.48
N ASN A 251 33.18 -19.08 -13.63
CA ASN A 251 32.11 -18.18 -13.19
C ASN A 251 31.78 -17.19 -14.31
N ARG A 252 31.08 -17.66 -15.34
CA ARG A 252 30.65 -16.87 -16.51
C ARG A 252 29.19 -17.15 -16.79
N ILE A 253 28.47 -16.14 -17.25
CA ILE A 253 27.11 -16.26 -17.76
C ILE A 253 27.17 -15.72 -19.19
N TYR A 254 26.66 -16.51 -20.14
CA TYR A 254 26.66 -16.20 -21.57
C TYR A 254 25.59 -17.06 -22.27
N ASP A 255 24.33 -16.72 -22.01
CA ASP A 255 23.14 -17.47 -22.43
C ASP A 255 22.06 -16.54 -23.00
N THR A 256 21.02 -17.12 -23.59
CA THR A 256 19.82 -16.41 -24.04
C THR A 256 18.58 -17.07 -23.45
N VAL A 257 17.80 -16.30 -22.70
CA VAL A 257 16.53 -16.75 -22.10
C VAL A 257 15.42 -16.73 -23.16
N TRP A 258 14.63 -17.81 -23.16
CA TRP A 258 13.35 -17.90 -23.86
C TRP A 258 12.30 -18.36 -22.85
N ASP A 259 11.26 -17.55 -22.68
CA ASP A 259 10.03 -17.95 -22.02
C ASP A 259 8.89 -18.05 -23.07
N GLY A 260 7.95 -18.95 -22.83
CA GLY A 260 6.80 -19.20 -23.68
C GLY A 260 5.53 -18.46 -23.27
N ASN A 261 5.35 -18.12 -21.99
CA ASN A 261 4.19 -17.36 -21.48
C ASN A 261 4.33 -17.17 -19.97
N GLY A 262 3.85 -16.07 -19.41
CA GLY A 262 3.79 -15.98 -17.96
C GLY A 262 3.63 -14.57 -17.44
N VAL A 263 4.14 -14.39 -16.23
CA VAL A 263 4.52 -13.11 -15.66
C VAL A 263 5.90 -13.35 -15.06
N ASP A 264 6.93 -13.05 -15.84
CA ASP A 264 8.26 -13.60 -15.66
C ASP A 264 9.21 -12.56 -15.07
N THR A 265 10.13 -13.01 -14.22
CA THR A 265 10.90 -12.12 -13.34
C THR A 265 12.37 -12.47 -13.32
N TYR A 266 13.23 -11.50 -13.63
CA TYR A 266 14.64 -11.55 -13.28
C TYR A 266 14.82 -11.08 -11.83
N ASP A 267 15.12 -12.01 -10.91
CA ASP A 267 15.46 -11.69 -9.53
C ASP A 267 16.99 -11.76 -9.35
N LEU A 268 17.59 -10.57 -9.22
CA LEU A 268 19.01 -10.34 -9.08
C LEU A 268 19.36 -9.77 -7.69
N SER A 269 18.44 -9.90 -6.72
CA SER A 269 18.60 -9.42 -5.33
C SER A 269 19.82 -9.97 -4.58
N THR A 270 20.40 -11.06 -5.07
CA THR A 270 21.64 -11.65 -4.52
C THR A 270 22.92 -10.97 -4.98
N TYR A 271 22.85 -10.05 -5.95
CA TYR A 271 24.01 -9.32 -6.46
C TYR A 271 24.33 -8.08 -5.62
N THR A 272 25.63 -7.78 -5.55
CA THR A 272 26.22 -6.60 -4.85
C THR A 272 27.02 -5.70 -5.81
N THR A 273 26.96 -6.01 -7.10
CA THR A 273 27.54 -5.26 -8.21
C THR A 273 26.47 -4.36 -8.82
N ASN A 274 26.87 -3.21 -9.35
CA ASN A 274 26.00 -2.38 -10.18
C ASN A 274 25.53 -3.18 -11.40
N LEU A 275 24.22 -3.41 -11.49
CA LEU A 275 23.56 -4.11 -12.57
C LEU A 275 23.25 -3.16 -13.73
N THR A 276 23.10 -3.73 -14.92
CA THR A 276 22.42 -3.09 -16.06
C THR A 276 21.46 -4.11 -16.63
N ILE A 277 20.19 -3.98 -16.26
CA ILE A 277 19.09 -4.87 -16.63
C ILE A 277 18.32 -4.24 -17.78
N ASN A 278 18.11 -4.99 -18.85
CA ASN A 278 17.30 -4.57 -19.98
C ASN A 278 16.36 -5.71 -20.39
N LEU A 279 15.06 -5.51 -20.19
CA LEU A 279 14.02 -6.52 -20.43
C LEU A 279 13.50 -6.53 -21.88
N ASN A 280 14.12 -5.75 -22.78
CA ASN A 280 13.70 -5.73 -24.19
C ASN A 280 14.12 -7.01 -24.93
N PRO A 281 13.29 -7.56 -25.83
CA PRO A 281 13.63 -8.70 -26.67
C PRO A 281 14.89 -8.44 -27.51
N GLY A 282 15.84 -9.38 -27.50
CA GLY A 282 17.14 -9.22 -28.15
C GLY A 282 18.14 -8.30 -27.42
N ALA A 283 17.77 -7.69 -26.30
CA ALA A 283 18.69 -6.91 -25.48
C ALA A 283 19.52 -7.79 -24.54
N SER A 284 20.62 -7.24 -24.06
CA SER A 284 21.57 -7.89 -23.16
C SER A 284 21.61 -7.20 -21.80
N SER A 285 21.73 -7.97 -20.72
CA SER A 285 21.88 -7.47 -19.35
C SER A 285 23.26 -7.82 -18.78
N VAL A 286 23.85 -6.90 -18.00
CA VAL A 286 25.12 -7.10 -17.27
C VAL A 286 24.81 -7.22 -15.78
N PHE A 287 25.09 -8.37 -15.18
CA PHE A 287 24.96 -8.57 -13.73
C PHE A 287 26.30 -8.38 -13.03
N SER A 288 27.39 -8.83 -13.65
CA SER A 288 28.74 -8.65 -13.10
C SER A 288 29.78 -8.68 -14.21
N THR A 289 30.64 -7.66 -14.21
CA THR A 289 31.84 -7.62 -15.08
C THR A 289 32.82 -8.76 -14.81
N THR A 290 32.72 -9.43 -13.65
CA THR A 290 33.49 -10.65 -13.34
C THR A 290 32.91 -11.90 -14.03
N GLN A 291 31.63 -11.87 -14.41
CA GLN A 291 30.95 -12.97 -15.09
C GLN A 291 30.83 -12.77 -16.60
N LEU A 292 31.19 -11.61 -17.14
CA LEU A 292 31.23 -11.38 -18.58
C LEU A 292 32.27 -12.30 -19.23
N ALA A 293 31.87 -12.99 -20.29
CA ALA A 293 32.76 -13.83 -21.09
C ALA A 293 33.85 -12.97 -21.76
N TYR A 294 35.13 -13.31 -21.52
CA TYR A 294 36.23 -12.73 -22.28
C TYR A 294 36.32 -13.40 -23.66
N LEU A 295 36.07 -12.62 -24.71
CA LEU A 295 36.00 -13.05 -26.11
C LEU A 295 37.38 -13.09 -26.79
N GLY A 296 38.41 -12.56 -26.12
CA GLY A 296 39.78 -12.51 -26.62
C GLY A 296 40.18 -11.12 -27.13
N ASN A 297 41.48 -10.89 -27.31
CA ASN A 297 42.06 -9.65 -27.86
C ASN A 297 41.61 -8.33 -27.18
N GLY A 298 41.18 -8.37 -25.92
CA GLY A 298 40.66 -7.21 -25.19
C GLY A 298 39.13 -7.02 -25.28
N HIS A 299 38.42 -7.91 -25.97
CA HIS A 299 36.96 -7.89 -26.10
C HIS A 299 36.29 -8.75 -25.02
N TYR A 300 35.12 -8.29 -24.56
CA TYR A 300 34.20 -8.98 -23.66
C TYR A 300 32.80 -8.93 -24.29
N ALA A 301 31.95 -9.90 -23.96
CA ALA A 301 30.55 -9.89 -24.36
C ALA A 301 29.83 -8.65 -23.82
N ALA A 302 28.85 -8.13 -24.56
CA ALA A 302 28.06 -6.96 -24.19
C ALA A 302 27.18 -7.20 -22.95
N GLY A 303 26.74 -8.45 -22.73
CA GLY A 303 26.00 -8.87 -21.55
C GLY A 303 26.37 -10.26 -21.04
N ASN A 304 25.85 -10.55 -19.86
CA ASN A 304 25.80 -11.86 -19.23
C ASN A 304 24.66 -12.70 -19.81
N VAL A 305 23.46 -12.14 -19.79
CA VAL A 305 22.21 -12.77 -20.24
C VAL A 305 21.64 -11.94 -21.38
N TYR A 306 21.09 -12.61 -22.38
CA TYR A 306 20.38 -12.00 -23.52
C TYR A 306 18.92 -12.46 -23.51
N ASN A 307 18.00 -11.61 -23.97
CA ASN A 307 16.61 -12.01 -24.18
C ASN A 307 16.43 -12.53 -25.61
N ALA A 308 15.67 -13.60 -25.83
CA ALA A 308 15.28 -14.00 -27.18
C ALA A 308 14.47 -12.89 -27.89
N TYR A 309 14.47 -12.91 -29.23
CA TYR A 309 13.56 -12.07 -30.01
C TYR A 309 12.13 -12.61 -29.98
N LEU A 310 11.13 -11.73 -30.08
CA LEU A 310 9.74 -12.15 -30.21
C LEU A 310 9.48 -12.84 -31.55
N TYR A 311 8.99 -14.08 -31.51
CA TYR A 311 8.56 -14.78 -32.72
C TYR A 311 7.28 -14.15 -33.29
N ASN A 312 7.38 -13.57 -34.49
CA ASN A 312 6.30 -12.81 -35.16
C ASN A 312 5.72 -11.63 -34.34
N GLY A 313 6.48 -11.07 -33.38
CA GLY A 313 6.02 -9.97 -32.53
C GLY A 313 4.98 -10.38 -31.48
N ASP A 314 4.87 -11.67 -31.17
CA ASP A 314 4.01 -12.17 -30.09
C ASP A 314 4.56 -11.76 -28.72
N ALA A 315 3.73 -11.13 -27.89
CA ALA A 315 4.13 -10.55 -26.61
C ALA A 315 4.31 -11.58 -25.48
N ARG A 316 4.00 -12.86 -25.70
CA ARG A 316 4.06 -13.89 -24.63
C ARG A 316 5.48 -14.29 -24.20
N SER A 317 6.51 -13.77 -24.87
CA SER A 317 7.92 -14.05 -24.56
C SER A 317 8.68 -12.82 -24.09
N TYR A 318 7.98 -11.78 -23.60
CA TYR A 318 8.62 -10.74 -22.80
C TYR A 318 9.01 -11.29 -21.43
N ILE A 319 10.02 -10.70 -20.81
CA ILE A 319 10.22 -10.79 -19.36
C ILE A 319 9.51 -9.59 -18.74
N ASP A 320 8.53 -9.82 -17.87
CA ASP A 320 7.68 -8.77 -17.30
C ASP A 320 8.40 -7.93 -16.24
N ASN A 321 9.26 -8.53 -15.41
CA ASN A 321 9.68 -7.91 -14.16
C ASN A 321 11.19 -8.00 -13.92
N ALA A 322 11.70 -7.05 -13.13
CA ALA A 322 13.07 -7.06 -12.63
C ALA A 322 13.11 -6.68 -11.15
N THR A 323 13.93 -7.39 -10.38
CA THR A 323 14.38 -6.97 -9.05
C THR A 323 15.91 -6.86 -9.10
N GLY A 324 16.43 -5.65 -8.91
CA GLY A 324 17.86 -5.40 -8.83
C GLY A 324 18.46 -5.83 -7.50
N GLY A 325 19.72 -5.46 -7.28
CA GLY A 325 20.58 -5.97 -6.23
C GLY A 325 20.75 -5.02 -5.05
N SER A 326 22.01 -4.88 -4.64
CA SER A 326 22.47 -3.92 -3.63
C SER A 326 23.57 -2.97 -4.16
N GLY A 327 23.67 -2.87 -5.49
CA GLY A 327 24.54 -1.95 -6.22
C GLY A 327 23.79 -0.69 -6.65
N ASN A 328 24.42 0.21 -7.41
CA ASN A 328 23.69 1.29 -8.07
C ASN A 328 23.33 0.83 -9.48
N ASP A 329 22.08 0.44 -9.66
CA ASP A 329 21.62 -0.37 -10.79
C ASP A 329 20.93 0.47 -11.86
N ILE A 330 21.02 0.03 -13.11
CA ILE A 330 20.27 0.60 -14.24
C ILE A 330 19.24 -0.45 -14.65
N ILE A 331 17.96 -0.11 -14.60
CA ILE A 331 16.85 -1.01 -14.94
C ILE A 331 16.05 -0.39 -16.08
N ILE A 332 15.89 -1.13 -17.17
CA ILE A 332 15.11 -0.73 -18.35
C ILE A 332 14.09 -1.84 -18.59
N GLY A 333 12.81 -1.52 -18.40
CA GLY A 333 11.70 -2.39 -18.81
C GLY A 333 11.51 -2.39 -20.33
N ASN A 334 10.32 -2.73 -20.82
CA ASN A 334 10.08 -3.00 -22.24
C ASN A 334 8.84 -2.30 -22.81
N ALA A 335 7.90 -3.04 -23.40
CA ALA A 335 6.72 -2.50 -24.10
C ALA A 335 5.40 -3.06 -23.53
N ILE A 336 5.47 -3.78 -22.41
CA ILE A 336 4.34 -4.25 -21.61
C ILE A 336 4.47 -3.71 -20.18
N ALA A 337 3.39 -3.78 -19.40
CA ALA A 337 3.41 -3.34 -18.01
C ALA A 337 4.41 -4.16 -17.17
N ASN A 338 5.43 -3.48 -16.62
CA ASN A 338 6.50 -4.11 -15.85
C ASN A 338 6.39 -3.82 -14.35
N ILE A 339 6.83 -4.75 -13.49
CA ILE A 339 7.14 -4.47 -12.08
C ILE A 339 8.67 -4.39 -11.95
N LEU A 340 9.16 -3.18 -11.68
CA LEU A 340 10.59 -2.87 -11.61
C LEU A 340 10.95 -2.42 -10.19
N LYS A 341 11.83 -3.17 -9.54
CA LYS A 341 12.35 -2.88 -8.21
C LYS A 341 13.84 -2.61 -8.29
N GLY A 342 14.29 -1.42 -7.88
CA GLY A 342 15.70 -1.04 -7.85
C GLY A 342 16.48 -1.98 -6.94
N GLY A 343 16.11 -1.99 -5.66
CA GLY A 343 16.75 -2.81 -4.65
C GLY A 343 17.26 -1.91 -3.55
N ALA A 344 18.55 -1.97 -3.24
CA ALA A 344 19.21 -1.00 -2.37
C ALA A 344 20.40 -0.37 -3.08
N GLY A 345 20.47 0.95 -3.15
CA GLY A 345 21.45 1.61 -4.01
C GLY A 345 20.97 2.97 -4.46
N ASN A 346 21.64 3.55 -5.44
CA ASN A 346 21.16 4.74 -6.13
C ASN A 346 20.80 4.36 -7.57
N ASP A 347 19.57 3.90 -7.76
CA ASP A 347 19.13 3.19 -8.95
C ASP A 347 18.54 4.14 -10.00
N THR A 348 18.66 3.74 -11.26
CA THR A 348 18.12 4.48 -12.42
C THR A 348 17.16 3.58 -13.18
N ILE A 349 15.86 3.83 -13.03
CA ILE A 349 14.80 2.96 -13.53
C ILE A 349 14.03 3.66 -14.65
N THR A 350 13.91 2.99 -15.80
CA THR A 350 13.07 3.39 -16.93
C THR A 350 12.01 2.32 -17.11
N GLY A 351 10.73 2.68 -16.95
CA GLY A 351 9.60 1.77 -17.20
C GLY A 351 9.64 1.21 -18.62
N GLY A 352 9.60 2.12 -19.60
CA GLY A 352 9.48 1.76 -21.00
C GLY A 352 8.12 2.21 -21.48
N GLY A 353 7.45 1.40 -22.29
CA GLY A 353 6.03 1.56 -22.59
C GLY A 353 5.22 0.47 -21.90
N GLY A 354 4.11 0.83 -21.29
CA GLY A 354 3.40 -0.06 -20.37
C GLY A 354 2.69 0.78 -19.31
N ASN A 355 2.07 0.13 -18.33
CA ASN A 355 1.59 0.82 -17.15
C ASN A 355 2.40 0.29 -15.96
N ASP A 356 3.56 0.88 -15.71
CA ASP A 356 4.60 0.22 -14.93
C ASP A 356 4.44 0.48 -13.44
N THR A 357 4.91 -0.47 -12.62
CA THR A 357 5.02 -0.31 -11.17
C THR A 357 6.49 -0.23 -10.82
N ILE A 358 6.95 0.98 -10.47
CA ILE A 358 8.35 1.30 -10.19
C ILE A 358 8.52 1.52 -8.69
N ASP A 359 9.44 0.78 -8.09
CA ASP A 359 9.84 0.90 -6.68
C ASP A 359 11.36 1.09 -6.66
N GLY A 360 11.87 2.26 -6.27
CA GLY A 360 13.33 2.46 -6.19
C GLY A 360 13.92 1.62 -5.07
N GLY A 361 13.49 1.90 -3.84
CA GLY A 361 13.84 1.15 -2.64
C GLY A 361 14.67 2.01 -1.69
N PRO A 362 15.60 1.42 -0.90
CA PRO A 362 16.48 2.20 -0.05
C PRO A 362 17.67 2.82 -0.79
N GLY A 363 17.58 4.11 -1.12
CA GLY A 363 18.76 4.95 -1.32
C GLY A 363 18.50 6.33 -1.90
N THR A 364 18.87 6.59 -3.15
CA THR A 364 18.60 7.86 -3.85
C THR A 364 18.38 7.59 -5.31
N ASP A 365 17.12 7.31 -5.64
CA ASP A 365 16.75 6.69 -6.89
C ASP A 365 16.22 7.70 -7.91
N THR A 366 16.24 7.31 -9.17
CA THR A 366 15.82 8.14 -10.31
C THR A 366 14.92 7.35 -11.26
N ALA A 367 13.65 7.71 -11.33
CA ALA A 367 12.75 7.25 -12.39
C ALA A 367 12.92 8.15 -13.63
N VAL A 368 13.06 7.54 -14.81
CA VAL A 368 13.42 8.23 -16.07
C VAL A 368 12.27 8.14 -17.07
N TYR A 369 11.91 9.29 -17.63
CA TYR A 369 10.82 9.50 -18.59
C TYR A 369 11.35 10.03 -19.92
N SER A 370 10.87 9.50 -21.04
CA SER A 370 11.41 9.79 -22.38
C SER A 370 10.99 11.15 -22.95
N GLY A 371 9.97 11.78 -22.36
CA GLY A 371 9.42 13.08 -22.74
C GLY A 371 9.76 14.20 -21.76
N SER A 372 9.51 15.44 -22.17
CA SER A 372 9.53 16.62 -21.29
C SER A 372 8.40 16.56 -20.24
N ARG A 373 8.61 17.12 -19.04
CA ARG A 373 7.65 17.07 -17.92
C ARG A 373 6.24 17.53 -18.29
N ALA A 374 6.12 18.52 -19.18
CA ALA A 374 4.82 19.02 -19.65
C ALA A 374 3.97 18.02 -20.45
N ASN A 375 4.55 16.86 -20.84
CA ASN A 375 3.84 15.78 -21.52
C ASN A 375 3.09 14.85 -20.55
N TYR A 376 3.24 14.99 -19.24
CA TYR A 376 2.69 14.05 -18.27
C TYR A 376 1.62 14.71 -17.39
N GLY A 377 0.50 14.00 -17.20
CA GLY A 377 -0.37 14.21 -16.06
C GLY A 377 0.29 13.59 -14.84
N ILE A 378 0.49 14.37 -13.77
CA ILE A 378 1.18 13.91 -12.56
C ILE A 378 0.22 14.04 -11.37
N ALA A 379 0.02 12.95 -10.65
CA ALA A 379 -0.72 12.91 -9.40
C ALA A 379 0.16 12.34 -8.27
N TYR A 380 -0.20 12.64 -7.02
CA TYR A 380 0.45 12.08 -5.84
C TYR A 380 -0.60 11.72 -4.78
N ASN A 381 -0.54 10.50 -4.27
CA ASN A 381 -1.38 10.00 -3.18
C ASN A 381 -0.56 10.00 -1.88
N ALA A 382 -0.87 10.91 -0.98
CA ALA A 382 -0.16 11.06 0.29
C ALA A 382 -0.34 9.85 1.24
N SER A 383 -1.46 9.13 1.16
CA SER A 383 -1.75 7.99 2.04
C SER A 383 -0.91 6.75 1.70
N SER A 384 -0.62 6.55 0.41
CA SER A 384 0.21 5.44 -0.07
C SER A 384 1.64 5.86 -0.45
N GLN A 385 1.95 7.16 -0.37
CA GLN A 385 3.23 7.76 -0.79
C GLN A 385 3.59 7.43 -2.25
N THR A 386 2.58 7.46 -3.12
CA THR A 386 2.68 6.98 -4.51
C THR A 386 2.45 8.11 -5.49
N PHE A 387 3.32 8.23 -6.50
CA PHE A 387 3.06 9.06 -7.67
C PHE A 387 2.35 8.25 -8.76
N THR A 388 1.56 8.95 -9.57
CA THR A 388 1.08 8.42 -10.85
C THR A 388 1.49 9.37 -11.96
N PHE A 389 2.18 8.85 -12.98
CA PHE A 389 2.61 9.59 -14.18
C PHE A 389 1.86 9.05 -15.39
N THR A 390 0.96 9.84 -15.97
CA THR A 390 0.20 9.48 -17.18
C THR A 390 0.76 10.22 -18.38
N ASP A 391 1.32 9.51 -19.36
CA ASP A 391 1.82 10.10 -20.59
C ASP A 391 0.69 10.54 -21.53
N LEU A 392 0.64 11.85 -21.79
CA LEU A 392 -0.39 12.52 -22.61
C LEU A 392 -0.01 12.60 -24.10
N ARG A 393 1.15 12.06 -24.50
CA ARG A 393 1.57 11.99 -25.91
C ARG A 393 0.72 10.99 -26.69
N SER A 394 0.66 11.16 -28.00
CA SER A 394 -0.07 10.22 -28.87
C SER A 394 0.58 8.83 -28.82
N GLY A 395 -0.23 7.82 -28.49
CA GLY A 395 0.23 6.45 -28.31
C GLY A 395 0.87 6.15 -26.95
N SER A 396 0.90 7.13 -26.03
CA SER A 396 1.49 7.05 -24.68
C SER A 396 2.76 6.21 -24.62
N PRO A 397 3.88 6.66 -25.25
CA PRO A 397 5.15 5.92 -25.25
C PRO A 397 5.66 5.48 -23.87
N ASP A 398 5.32 6.23 -22.81
CA ASP A 398 5.63 5.86 -21.41
C ASP A 398 4.34 5.59 -20.58
N GLY A 399 3.26 5.18 -21.26
CA GLY A 399 1.95 4.78 -20.71
C GLY A 399 1.44 5.46 -19.43
N THR A 400 1.23 4.69 -18.36
CA THR A 400 0.76 5.22 -17.06
C THR A 400 1.37 4.48 -15.88
N ASP A 401 2.37 5.10 -15.27
CA ASP A 401 3.20 4.48 -14.24
C ASP A 401 2.75 4.83 -12.84
N THR A 402 2.99 3.90 -11.93
CA THR A 402 2.80 4.00 -10.48
C THR A 402 4.17 3.91 -9.82
N VAL A 403 4.60 4.97 -9.12
CA VAL A 403 5.98 5.07 -8.60
C VAL A 403 6.02 5.31 -7.09
N THR A 404 6.80 4.50 -6.38
CA THR A 404 7.09 4.60 -4.93
C THR A 404 8.59 4.61 -4.66
N ASN A 405 9.00 5.14 -3.50
CA ASN A 405 10.40 5.11 -3.02
C ASN A 405 11.40 5.61 -4.08
N VAL A 406 11.15 6.79 -4.65
CA VAL A 406 12.03 7.44 -5.65
C VAL A 406 12.23 8.91 -5.29
N GLU A 407 13.48 9.35 -5.22
CA GLU A 407 13.87 10.71 -4.84
C GLU A 407 13.87 11.67 -6.02
N ASN A 408 14.06 11.19 -7.25
CA ASN A 408 14.24 12.02 -8.44
C ASN A 408 13.42 11.52 -9.64
N PHE A 409 12.85 12.46 -10.39
CA PHE A 409 12.19 12.21 -11.67
C PHE A 409 12.94 12.94 -12.77
N GLN A 410 13.54 12.19 -13.68
CA GLN A 410 14.28 12.72 -14.83
C GLN A 410 13.39 12.72 -16.07
N PHE A 411 13.09 13.91 -16.58
CA PHE A 411 12.42 14.15 -17.85
C PHE A 411 13.42 14.61 -18.91
N ALA A 412 13.02 14.56 -20.19
CA ALA A 412 13.86 15.03 -21.30
C ALA A 412 14.21 16.54 -21.24
N ASP A 413 13.49 17.34 -20.44
CA ASP A 413 13.73 18.76 -20.19
C ASP A 413 14.39 19.07 -18.83
N GLY A 414 14.61 18.07 -17.97
CA GLY A 414 15.35 18.21 -16.72
C GLY A 414 14.90 17.26 -15.60
N THR A 415 15.63 17.29 -14.48
CA THR A 415 15.33 16.48 -13.28
C THR A 415 14.64 17.32 -12.21
N ILE A 416 13.64 16.75 -11.54
CA ILE A 416 12.96 17.32 -10.38
C ILE A 416 12.96 16.31 -9.22
N SER A 417 13.19 16.75 -7.99
CA SER A 417 13.10 15.87 -6.83
C SER A 417 11.64 15.59 -6.46
N SER A 418 11.37 14.41 -5.91
CA SER A 418 10.04 14.00 -5.44
C SER A 418 9.49 14.96 -4.39
N ALA A 419 10.33 15.42 -3.45
CA ALA A 419 9.98 16.46 -2.48
C ALA A 419 9.47 17.76 -3.15
N LEU A 420 10.17 18.27 -4.18
CA LEU A 420 9.74 19.47 -4.91
C LEU A 420 8.51 19.22 -5.79
N LEU A 421 8.31 17.99 -6.27
CA LEU A 421 7.15 17.61 -7.06
C LEU A 421 5.88 17.49 -6.19
N ILE A 422 5.95 16.79 -5.04
CA ILE A 422 4.90 16.76 -4.00
C ILE A 422 4.52 18.19 -3.60
N SER A 423 5.53 19.04 -3.45
CA SER A 423 5.37 20.44 -3.08
C SER A 423 4.50 21.25 -4.05
N GLN A 424 4.40 20.81 -5.30
CA GLN A 424 3.64 21.46 -6.38
C GLN A 424 2.29 20.77 -6.65
N LEU A 425 2.04 19.60 -6.06
CA LEU A 425 0.86 18.77 -6.31
C LEU A 425 -0.14 18.76 -5.14
N LEU A 426 0.34 18.84 -3.89
CA LEU A 426 -0.54 18.87 -2.73
C LEU A 426 -1.15 20.27 -2.52
N PRO A 427 -2.47 20.37 -2.23
CA PRO A 427 -3.11 21.63 -1.93
C PRO A 427 -2.57 22.23 -0.62
N PRO A 428 -2.64 23.55 -0.43
CA PRO A 428 -2.16 24.20 0.79
C PRO A 428 -2.94 23.72 2.03
N VAL A 429 -2.22 23.30 3.07
CA VAL A 429 -2.78 22.97 4.39
C VAL A 429 -2.91 24.26 5.19
N VAL A 430 -4.12 24.60 5.59
CA VAL A 430 -4.36 25.74 6.48
C VAL A 430 -4.02 25.29 7.91
N VAL A 431 -2.93 25.82 8.46
CA VAL A 431 -2.45 25.53 9.82
C VAL A 431 -3.29 26.31 10.83
N GLU A 432 -3.62 27.56 10.50
CA GLU A 432 -4.40 28.48 11.33
C GLU A 432 -5.12 29.51 10.43
N ALA A 433 -6.26 30.03 10.87
CA ALA A 433 -7.18 30.84 10.06
C ALA A 433 -8.02 31.85 10.85
N ILE A 434 -7.56 32.24 12.03
CA ILE A 434 -8.25 33.18 12.92
C ILE A 434 -7.68 34.59 12.62
N GLY A 435 -8.51 35.63 12.76
CA GLY A 435 -8.09 36.99 12.39
C GLY A 435 -8.12 37.25 10.87
N VAL A 436 -7.29 38.17 10.39
CA VAL A 436 -7.27 38.62 8.98
C VAL A 436 -6.23 37.90 8.11
N THR A 437 -5.37 37.08 8.72
CA THR A 437 -4.32 36.31 8.04
C THR A 437 -4.39 34.83 8.44
N SER A 438 -4.38 33.92 7.46
CA SER A 438 -4.22 32.49 7.68
C SER A 438 -2.77 32.07 7.49
N LEU A 439 -2.26 31.30 8.45
CA LEU A 439 -1.03 30.55 8.30
C LEU A 439 -1.29 29.31 7.44
N VAL A 440 -0.63 29.24 6.29
CA VAL A 440 -0.88 28.18 5.30
C VAL A 440 0.44 27.51 4.92
N GLU A 441 0.54 26.22 5.19
CA GLU A 441 1.64 25.39 4.71
C GLU A 441 1.37 24.98 3.25
N SER A 442 2.23 25.40 2.33
CA SER A 442 2.18 24.94 0.94
C SER A 442 3.57 24.64 0.42
N GLY A 443 3.72 23.44 -0.14
CA GLY A 443 4.97 23.00 -0.73
C GLY A 443 6.15 22.93 0.24
N GLY A 444 5.90 22.62 1.51
CA GLY A 444 6.92 22.59 2.56
C GLY A 444 7.37 23.98 3.05
N ASN A 445 6.64 25.05 2.70
CA ASN A 445 6.91 26.43 3.12
C ASN A 445 5.68 27.02 3.82
N TYR A 446 5.87 28.03 4.67
CA TYR A 446 4.78 28.78 5.29
C TYR A 446 4.43 30.05 4.51
N LEU A 447 3.15 30.21 4.17
CA LEU A 447 2.56 31.37 3.50
C LEU A 447 1.63 32.11 4.48
N LEU A 448 1.62 33.43 4.39
CA LEU A 448 0.86 34.32 5.28
C LEU A 448 -0.33 34.92 4.50
N ASN A 449 -1.32 34.08 4.17
CA ASN A 449 -2.38 34.41 3.22
C ASN A 449 -3.50 35.23 3.89
N PRO A 450 -4.21 36.15 3.20
CA PRO A 450 -5.38 36.81 3.78
C PRO A 450 -6.56 35.84 3.98
N THR A 451 -7.23 35.85 5.14
CA THR A 451 -8.41 34.99 5.40
C THR A 451 -9.60 35.33 4.49
N ALA A 452 -9.68 36.58 4.01
CA ALA A 452 -10.64 37.02 2.99
C ALA A 452 -10.39 36.44 1.57
N GLY A 453 -9.31 35.66 1.40
CA GLY A 453 -8.91 35.04 0.14
C GLY A 453 -7.86 35.85 -0.64
N GLY A 454 -6.87 35.15 -1.20
CA GLY A 454 -5.75 35.72 -1.94
C GLY A 454 -4.47 34.91 -1.70
N SER A 455 -3.35 35.40 -2.23
CA SER A 455 -2.01 34.91 -1.89
C SER A 455 -1.22 36.00 -1.17
N GLY A 456 -0.66 35.65 -0.01
CA GLY A 456 0.24 36.49 0.76
C GLY A 456 1.71 36.16 0.51
N PRO A 457 2.64 36.81 1.23
CA PRO A 457 4.06 36.49 1.13
C PRO A 457 4.39 35.14 1.75
N VAL A 458 5.51 34.57 1.31
CA VAL A 458 6.14 33.41 1.96
C VAL A 458 7.02 33.89 3.10
N LEU A 459 6.95 33.24 4.26
CA LEU A 459 7.77 33.51 5.42
C LEU A 459 9.25 33.22 5.13
N LYS A 460 10.15 34.14 5.52
CA LYS A 460 11.58 34.06 5.22
C LYS A 460 12.44 34.38 6.43
N TYR A 461 13.53 33.64 6.58
CA TYR A 461 14.57 33.87 7.59
C TYR A 461 15.91 34.13 6.90
N GLN A 462 16.56 35.25 7.24
CA GLN A 462 17.81 35.72 6.61
C GLN A 462 17.78 35.78 5.06
N GLY A 463 16.60 35.94 4.46
CA GLY A 463 16.39 36.00 3.02
C GLY A 463 16.16 34.64 2.32
N ALA A 464 16.32 33.52 3.04
CA ALA A 464 15.88 32.20 2.60
C ALA A 464 14.41 31.98 2.99
N THR A 465 13.67 31.18 2.22
CA THR A 465 12.32 30.73 2.59
C THR A 465 12.37 29.81 3.80
N VAL A 466 11.49 30.01 4.77
CA VAL A 466 11.36 29.11 5.92
C VAL A 466 10.63 27.84 5.51
N THR A 467 11.24 26.69 5.80
CA THR A 467 10.67 25.37 5.50
C THR A 467 10.16 24.63 6.75
N VAL A 468 9.25 23.68 6.52
CA VAL A 468 8.66 22.85 7.57
C VAL A 468 9.75 22.02 8.25
N GLY A 469 9.86 22.14 9.57
CA GLY A 469 10.87 21.44 10.38
C GLY A 469 12.26 22.08 10.41
N GLU A 470 12.51 23.20 9.72
CA GLU A 470 13.81 23.91 9.69
C GLU A 470 14.32 24.26 11.10
N PHE A 471 13.44 24.75 11.96
CA PHE A 471 13.75 25.11 13.35
C PHE A 471 13.40 23.95 14.27
N SER A 472 14.31 22.96 14.38
CA SER A 472 14.07 21.68 15.06
C SER A 472 13.36 21.82 16.41
N GLY A 473 12.14 21.31 16.48
CA GLY A 473 11.27 21.32 17.66
C GLY A 473 10.30 22.49 17.74
N TYR A 474 10.43 23.55 16.93
CA TYR A 474 9.45 24.64 16.84
C TYR A 474 8.48 24.47 15.69
N THR A 475 7.20 24.71 15.96
CA THR A 475 6.14 24.82 14.95
C THR A 475 5.43 26.18 15.08
N PRO A 476 5.10 26.85 13.98
CA PRO A 476 4.31 28.07 14.03
C PRO A 476 2.86 27.73 14.41
N LEU A 477 2.23 28.58 15.22
CA LEU A 477 0.86 28.39 15.74
C LEU A 477 -0.17 29.31 15.10
N GLY A 478 0.24 30.51 14.69
CA GLY A 478 -0.64 31.50 14.09
C GLY A 478 0.13 32.69 13.55
N VAL A 479 -0.54 33.48 12.72
CA VAL A 479 -0.01 34.72 12.11
C VAL A 479 -1.04 35.83 12.20
N GLU A 480 -0.61 37.07 12.41
CA GLU A 480 -1.47 38.21 12.12
C GLU A 480 -0.75 39.35 11.37
N GLN A 481 -1.48 40.02 10.48
CA GLN A 481 -1.00 41.16 9.71
C GLN A 481 -1.03 42.43 10.56
N THR A 482 0.11 43.11 10.61
CA THR A 482 0.26 44.42 11.24
C THR A 482 0.34 45.53 10.19
N SER A 483 0.33 46.79 10.66
CA SER A 483 0.51 47.96 9.78
C SER A 483 1.84 48.01 9.01
N THR A 484 2.83 47.17 9.36
CA THR A 484 4.19 47.17 8.78
C THR A 484 4.66 45.82 8.24
N GLY A 485 3.92 44.73 8.49
CA GLY A 485 4.31 43.37 8.13
C GLY A 485 3.42 42.34 8.81
N TYR A 486 4.01 41.28 9.36
CA TYR A 486 3.28 40.22 10.07
C TYR A 486 3.97 39.83 11.38
N GLU A 487 3.17 39.42 12.35
CA GLU A 487 3.61 38.76 13.58
C GLU A 487 3.38 37.26 13.43
N VAL A 488 4.37 36.43 13.79
CA VAL A 488 4.27 34.96 13.68
C VAL A 488 4.60 34.33 15.03
N ALA A 489 3.64 33.62 15.62
CA ALA A 489 3.80 32.93 16.89
C ALA A 489 4.33 31.51 16.67
N TRP A 490 5.27 31.08 17.52
CA TRP A 490 5.94 29.78 17.48
C TRP A 490 5.91 29.11 18.84
N LYS A 491 5.74 27.78 18.87
CA LYS A 491 5.80 26.94 20.08
C LYS A 491 6.77 25.79 19.92
N MET A 492 7.55 25.50 20.96
CA MET A 492 8.36 24.29 21.02
C MET A 492 7.51 23.08 21.42
N ALA A 493 7.56 22.01 20.63
CA ALA A 493 6.89 20.75 20.93
C ALA A 493 7.40 20.16 22.27
N GLY A 494 6.46 19.90 23.19
CA GLY A 494 6.76 19.29 24.49
C GLY A 494 7.35 20.22 25.56
N ALA A 495 7.39 21.54 25.33
CA ALA A 495 7.87 22.52 26.31
C ALA A 495 6.97 23.76 26.40
N ASP A 496 6.92 24.39 27.57
CA ASP A 496 6.39 25.74 27.75
C ASP A 496 7.44 26.77 27.27
N LEU A 497 7.59 26.87 25.95
CA LEU A 497 8.56 27.75 25.32
C LEU A 497 8.02 28.29 23.99
N TYR A 498 7.72 29.58 23.99
CA TYR A 498 7.08 30.30 22.89
C TYR A 498 7.95 31.46 22.41
N SER A 499 7.83 31.84 21.14
CA SER A 499 8.50 32.99 20.53
C SER A 499 7.56 33.70 19.56
N VAL A 500 7.63 35.03 19.48
CA VAL A 500 6.89 35.81 18.49
C VAL A 500 7.86 36.58 17.62
N TRP A 501 7.84 36.30 16.32
CA TRP A 501 8.66 36.97 15.30
C TRP A 501 7.93 38.18 14.74
N SER A 502 8.67 39.25 14.41
CA SER A 502 8.19 40.33 13.55
C SER A 502 8.77 40.20 12.16
N THR A 503 7.95 40.43 11.13
CA THR A 503 8.37 40.44 9.72
C THR A 503 8.06 41.78 9.05
N ASP A 504 8.64 42.01 7.87
CA ASP A 504 8.18 43.07 6.96
C ASP A 504 6.97 42.62 6.12
N SER A 505 6.37 43.54 5.36
CA SER A 505 5.24 43.24 4.47
C SER A 505 5.55 42.28 3.30
N SER A 506 6.80 41.81 3.17
CA SER A 506 7.24 40.80 2.21
C SER A 506 7.57 39.45 2.87
N GLY A 507 7.22 39.29 4.16
CA GLY A 507 7.42 38.07 4.94
C GLY A 507 8.85 37.85 5.45
N ASN A 508 9.76 38.83 5.31
CA ASN A 508 11.14 38.68 5.79
C ASN A 508 11.19 38.93 7.30
N TYR A 509 11.81 38.00 8.05
CA TYR A 509 12.16 38.18 9.46
C TYR A 509 12.95 39.46 9.71
N THR A 510 12.46 40.28 10.65
CA THR A 510 13.08 41.55 11.08
C THR A 510 13.56 41.53 12.53
N GLY A 511 12.98 40.67 13.37
CA GLY A 511 13.33 40.56 14.79
C GLY A 511 12.35 39.66 15.57
N ASN A 512 12.55 39.61 16.88
CA ASN A 512 11.64 38.96 17.83
C ASN A 512 10.93 40.04 18.64
N LEU A 513 9.60 40.01 18.65
CA LEU A 513 8.76 40.74 19.61
C LEU A 513 8.81 40.06 20.98
N TYR A 514 8.85 38.72 20.98
CA TYR A 514 9.08 37.91 22.16
C TYR A 514 10.17 36.86 21.87
N MET A 515 11.26 36.93 22.64
CA MET A 515 12.31 35.91 22.65
C MET A 515 11.78 34.62 23.28
N PRO A 516 12.30 33.43 22.91
CA PRO A 516 11.95 32.16 23.55
C PRO A 516 11.80 32.23 25.08
N GLY A 517 10.57 32.10 25.56
CA GLY A 517 10.19 32.22 26.97
C GLY A 517 8.86 31.53 27.29
N SER A 518 8.47 31.54 28.56
CA SER A 518 7.24 30.89 29.04
C SER A 518 5.98 31.58 28.51
N GLY A 519 4.96 30.79 28.18
CA GLY A 519 3.65 31.28 27.75
C GLY A 519 2.95 32.07 28.85
N SER A 520 3.10 31.67 30.12
CA SER A 520 2.51 32.37 31.28
C SER A 520 3.31 33.61 31.72
N SER A 521 3.76 34.41 30.76
CA SER A 521 4.41 35.68 31.04
C SER A 521 3.57 36.82 30.49
N ALA A 522 3.35 37.86 31.29
CA ALA A 522 2.66 39.08 30.89
C ALA A 522 3.24 39.78 29.64
N ALA A 523 4.45 39.41 29.18
CA ALA A 523 5.01 39.90 27.92
C ALA A 523 4.66 39.02 26.69
N PHE A 524 4.33 37.75 26.90
CA PHE A 524 3.74 36.86 25.89
C PHE A 524 2.21 37.02 25.84
N GLU A 525 1.55 37.00 27.00
CA GLU A 525 0.11 37.26 27.16
C GLU A 525 -0.29 38.58 26.47
N ALA A 526 0.55 39.63 26.56
CA ALA A 526 0.32 40.92 25.87
C ALA A 526 0.20 40.83 24.34
N LEU A 527 0.76 39.78 23.73
CA LEU A 527 0.75 39.58 22.28
C LEU A 527 -0.45 38.74 21.84
N GLU A 528 -1.08 37.96 22.71
CA GLU A 528 -2.29 37.19 22.37
C GLU A 528 -3.43 38.09 21.85
N SER A 529 -3.50 39.32 22.36
CA SER A 529 -4.41 40.35 21.84
C SER A 529 -4.14 40.80 20.40
N SER A 530 -2.91 40.67 19.86
CA SER A 530 -2.64 40.97 18.44
C SER A 530 -3.02 39.81 17.52
N PHE A 531 -2.92 38.57 17.99
CA PHE A 531 -3.36 37.37 17.26
C PHE A 531 -4.86 37.07 17.39
N HIS A 532 -5.56 37.75 18.33
CA HIS A 532 -6.95 37.48 18.71
C HIS A 532 -7.17 36.03 19.19
N GLN A 533 -6.14 35.43 19.79
CA GLN A 533 -6.06 34.00 20.10
C GLN A 533 -5.42 33.78 21.46
N ASP A 534 -5.97 32.84 22.23
CA ASP A 534 -5.31 32.24 23.39
C ASP A 534 -4.21 31.30 22.86
N LEU A 535 -2.97 31.81 22.81
CA LEU A 535 -1.84 31.09 22.20
C LEU A 535 -1.18 30.13 23.18
N ASN A 536 -1.28 30.41 24.48
CA ASN A 536 -0.67 29.61 25.52
C ASN A 536 -1.58 28.45 26.02
N GLY A 537 -2.91 28.64 25.93
CA GLY A 537 -3.95 27.69 26.35
C GLY A 537 -4.48 27.91 27.77
N ASP A 538 -4.44 29.13 28.32
CA ASP A 538 -4.88 29.44 29.70
C ASP A 538 -6.35 29.90 29.82
N GLY A 539 -7.03 30.14 28.69
CA GLY A 539 -8.41 30.60 28.61
C GLY A 539 -8.59 32.12 28.53
N VAL A 540 -7.51 32.91 28.43
CA VAL A 540 -7.53 34.37 28.33
C VAL A 540 -6.86 34.82 27.02
N ILE A 541 -7.24 36.00 26.53
CA ILE A 541 -6.59 36.67 25.39
C ILE A 541 -6.08 38.02 25.88
N GLY A 542 -4.77 38.17 26.08
CA GLY A 542 -4.16 39.41 26.58
C GLY A 542 -3.71 39.34 28.03
N VAL A 543 -2.87 40.30 28.46
CA VAL A 543 -2.54 40.46 29.89
C VAL A 543 -3.80 40.80 30.68
N ALA A 544 -4.02 40.11 31.79
CA ALA A 544 -5.03 40.48 32.78
C ALA A 544 -4.82 41.94 33.29
N ALA A 545 -5.72 42.85 32.91
CA ALA A 545 -5.54 44.30 33.07
C ALA A 545 -6.01 44.87 34.43
N ILE A 546 -5.42 46.02 34.83
CA ILE A 546 -5.47 46.59 36.19
C ILE A 546 -5.51 48.14 36.14
N VAL A 547 -6.28 48.90 36.96
CA VAL A 547 -7.51 48.64 37.75
C VAL A 547 -8.22 50.00 37.92
N GLY A 548 -9.54 50.04 37.71
CA GLY A 548 -10.50 50.73 38.59
C GLY A 548 -11.46 49.65 39.10
N SER A 549 -12.14 49.83 40.24
CA SER A 549 -13.11 48.81 40.69
C SER A 549 -14.39 48.93 39.85
N VAL A 550 -14.36 48.28 38.68
CA VAL A 550 -15.57 47.79 38.02
C VAL A 550 -16.21 46.84 39.01
N THR A 551 -17.31 47.27 39.61
CA THR A 551 -18.02 46.45 40.60
C THR A 551 -18.81 45.35 39.92
N GLU A 552 -19.19 45.59 38.66
CA GLU A 552 -20.08 44.74 37.87
C GLU A 552 -19.94 45.10 36.37
N ALA A 553 -20.02 44.09 35.50
CA ALA A 553 -19.71 44.18 34.07
C ALA A 553 -20.50 43.18 33.19
N LEU A 554 -21.71 42.79 33.61
CA LEU A 554 -22.51 41.75 32.98
C LEU A 554 -23.74 42.36 32.32
N GLY A 555 -24.10 41.84 31.14
CA GLY A 555 -25.23 42.34 30.36
C GLY A 555 -24.91 43.59 29.55
N SER A 556 -25.69 44.67 29.69
CA SER A 556 -25.62 45.84 28.78
C SER A 556 -24.88 47.05 29.35
N THR A 557 -24.88 47.20 30.67
CA THR A 557 -24.32 48.34 31.40
C THR A 557 -23.32 47.82 32.43
N SER A 558 -22.34 48.63 32.81
CA SER A 558 -21.33 48.31 33.81
C SER A 558 -21.32 49.35 34.93
N LEU A 559 -21.12 48.88 36.16
CA LEU A 559 -21.01 49.74 37.33
C LEU A 559 -19.55 50.09 37.61
N VAL A 560 -19.13 51.28 37.19
CA VAL A 560 -17.74 51.73 37.30
C VAL A 560 -17.59 52.78 38.41
N GLN A 561 -16.77 52.48 39.43
CA GLN A 561 -16.39 53.49 40.42
C GLN A 561 -15.12 54.24 39.99
N VAL A 562 -15.25 55.54 39.72
CA VAL A 562 -14.11 56.42 39.39
C VAL A 562 -13.91 57.44 40.50
N GLY A 563 -12.85 57.25 41.28
CA GLY A 563 -12.61 58.02 42.50
C GLY A 563 -13.70 57.73 43.54
N GLN A 564 -14.43 58.77 43.95
CA GLN A 564 -15.57 58.61 44.87
C GLN A 564 -16.92 58.42 44.16
N ASN A 565 -17.03 58.68 42.86
CA ASN A 565 -18.32 58.67 42.14
C ASN A 565 -18.59 57.32 41.45
N PHE A 566 -19.86 56.98 41.25
CA PHE A 566 -20.30 55.82 40.46
C PHE A 566 -20.89 56.24 39.11
N TYR A 567 -20.53 55.49 38.07
CA TYR A 567 -20.95 55.67 36.69
C TYR A 567 -21.65 54.40 36.19
N LEU A 568 -22.65 54.57 35.32
CA LEU A 568 -23.48 53.51 34.76
C LEU A 568 -23.12 53.39 33.27
N ASP A 569 -21.92 52.87 32.99
CA ASP A 569 -21.28 52.97 31.68
C ASP A 569 -21.73 51.83 30.75
N ASP A 570 -22.22 52.14 29.56
CA ASP A 570 -22.57 51.15 28.53
C ASP A 570 -21.32 50.30 28.17
N ILE A 571 -21.44 48.98 28.22
CA ILE A 571 -20.29 48.06 28.08
C ILE A 571 -19.63 48.15 26.69
N SER A 572 -20.39 48.47 25.65
CA SER A 572 -19.88 48.57 24.27
C SER A 572 -19.14 49.88 23.99
N THR A 573 -19.45 50.95 24.72
CA THR A 573 -18.86 52.29 24.53
C THR A 573 -17.95 52.74 25.67
N SER A 574 -17.99 52.06 26.81
CA SER A 574 -17.35 52.45 28.08
C SER A 574 -17.71 53.88 28.53
N THR A 575 -18.97 54.29 28.32
CA THR A 575 -19.47 55.63 28.72
C THR A 575 -20.93 55.61 29.17
N GLY A 576 -21.27 56.43 30.17
CA GLY A 576 -22.64 56.56 30.66
C GLY A 576 -22.84 57.65 31.71
N PRO A 577 -24.08 57.78 32.25
CA PRO A 577 -24.41 58.80 33.23
C PRO A 577 -23.84 58.48 34.62
N THR A 578 -23.43 59.53 35.35
CA THR A 578 -23.14 59.43 36.79
C THR A 578 -24.43 59.18 37.58
N LEU A 579 -24.42 58.20 38.48
CA LEU A 579 -25.50 57.89 39.41
C LEU A 579 -25.75 59.07 40.36
N LYS A 580 -27.01 59.46 40.59
CA LYS A 580 -27.40 60.66 41.35
C LYS A 580 -28.55 60.42 42.33
N TYR A 581 -28.48 61.07 43.47
CA TYR A 581 -29.57 61.15 44.45
C TYR A 581 -29.87 62.61 44.76
N GLY A 582 -31.14 63.02 44.62
CA GLY A 582 -31.53 64.43 44.77
C GLY A 582 -30.87 65.39 43.77
N GLY A 583 -30.41 64.88 42.62
CA GLY A 583 -29.70 65.64 41.58
C GLY A 583 -28.19 65.82 41.80
N VAL A 584 -27.63 65.29 42.90
CA VAL A 584 -26.18 65.32 43.18
C VAL A 584 -25.59 63.94 42.94
N ALA A 585 -24.36 63.88 42.41
CA ALA A 585 -23.63 62.63 42.19
C ALA A 585 -23.53 61.81 43.49
N VAL A 586 -23.81 60.51 43.39
CA VAL A 586 -23.68 59.56 44.49
C VAL A 586 -22.21 59.26 44.73
N VAL A 587 -21.79 59.33 45.99
CA VAL A 587 -20.41 59.05 46.39
C VAL A 587 -20.28 57.82 47.29
N ALA A 588 -19.15 57.11 47.18
CA ALA A 588 -18.83 55.95 48.00
C ALA A 588 -18.92 56.30 49.50
N GLY A 589 -19.69 55.49 50.24
CA GLY A 589 -19.98 55.68 51.68
C GLY A 589 -21.12 56.65 52.01
N GLN A 590 -21.78 57.29 51.03
CA GLN A 590 -22.86 58.26 51.27
C GLN A 590 -24.07 57.68 52.01
N PHE A 591 -24.41 56.41 51.75
CA PHE A 591 -25.60 55.75 52.30
C PHE A 591 -25.25 54.73 53.40
N GLY A 592 -24.16 54.99 54.15
CA GLY A 592 -23.70 54.11 55.21
C GLY A 592 -23.10 52.83 54.66
N GLY A 593 -23.58 51.67 55.12
CA GLY A 593 -23.07 50.35 54.71
C GLY A 593 -23.55 49.85 53.35
N TYR A 594 -24.43 50.58 52.66
CA TYR A 594 -24.91 50.23 51.32
C TYR A 594 -23.89 50.61 50.24
N THR A 595 -23.52 49.61 49.44
CA THR A 595 -22.68 49.75 48.24
C THR A 595 -23.50 49.28 47.04
N PRO A 596 -23.48 49.98 45.89
CA PRO A 596 -24.12 49.47 44.68
C PRO A 596 -23.31 48.26 44.19
N ILE A 597 -23.98 47.22 43.71
CA ILE A 597 -23.38 45.93 43.31
C ILE A 597 -23.69 45.52 41.87
N GLY A 598 -24.58 46.23 41.18
CA GLY A 598 -24.82 46.02 39.75
C GLY A 598 -25.81 47.02 39.17
N VAL A 599 -25.79 47.20 37.85
CA VAL A 599 -26.71 48.09 37.12
C VAL A 599 -27.15 47.49 35.79
N GLU A 600 -28.43 47.65 35.45
CA GLU A 600 -28.89 47.40 34.08
C GLU A 600 -29.77 48.52 33.53
N GLN A 601 -29.70 48.72 32.22
CA GLN A 601 -30.51 49.70 31.52
C GLN A 601 -31.93 49.16 31.30
N THR A 602 -32.92 49.97 31.63
CA THR A 602 -34.33 49.70 31.36
C THR A 602 -34.89 50.67 30.32
N SER A 603 -36.08 50.37 29.79
CA SER A 603 -36.76 51.22 28.79
C SER A 603 -37.03 52.68 29.23
N THR A 604 -36.89 53.02 30.51
CA THR A 604 -37.15 54.36 31.07
C THR A 604 -36.02 54.92 31.94
N GLY A 605 -34.95 54.16 32.18
CA GLY A 605 -33.85 54.56 33.06
C GLY A 605 -32.89 53.41 33.34
N TYR A 606 -32.46 53.25 34.59
CA TYR A 606 -31.63 52.14 35.04
C TYR A 606 -32.18 51.54 36.33
N GLU A 607 -31.97 50.25 36.51
CA GLU A 607 -32.14 49.58 37.80
C GLU A 607 -30.77 49.34 38.41
N VAL A 608 -30.58 49.72 39.67
CA VAL A 608 -29.29 49.62 40.37
C VAL A 608 -29.47 48.77 41.62
N ALA A 609 -28.79 47.63 41.69
CA ALA A 609 -28.78 46.74 42.84
C ALA A 609 -27.81 47.24 43.91
N TRP A 610 -28.18 47.09 45.18
CA TRP A 610 -27.41 47.54 46.35
C TRP A 610 -27.36 46.45 47.42
N LYS A 611 -26.21 46.33 48.09
CA LYS A 611 -25.96 45.37 49.17
C LYS A 611 -25.38 46.08 50.38
N VAL A 612 -25.78 45.66 51.58
CA VAL A 612 -25.09 46.06 52.82
C VAL A 612 -23.87 45.16 53.03
N ALA A 613 -22.68 45.74 53.10
CA ALA A 613 -21.45 44.97 53.29
C ALA A 613 -21.50 44.13 54.59
N GLY A 614 -21.41 42.81 54.47
CA GLY A 614 -21.39 41.86 55.59
C GLY A 614 -22.75 41.55 56.22
N VAL A 615 -23.87 41.95 55.61
CA VAL A 615 -25.23 41.65 56.09
C VAL A 615 -26.09 41.13 54.94
N ASP A 616 -26.95 40.15 55.20
CA ASP A 616 -27.95 39.66 54.25
C ASP A 616 -29.08 40.69 54.06
N THR A 617 -28.78 41.79 53.35
CA THR A 617 -29.73 42.88 53.09
C THR A 617 -29.43 43.58 51.77
N TYR A 618 -30.41 43.54 50.87
CA TYR A 618 -30.35 44.01 49.49
C TYR A 618 -31.49 44.97 49.18
N SER A 619 -31.29 45.89 48.24
CA SER A 619 -32.33 46.77 47.69
C SER A 619 -32.05 47.02 46.20
N VAL A 620 -33.10 47.18 45.39
CA VAL A 620 -32.95 47.59 43.98
C VAL A 620 -33.60 48.96 43.81
N TRP A 621 -32.82 49.94 43.37
CA TRP A 621 -33.27 51.29 43.03
C TRP A 621 -33.69 51.36 41.57
N SER A 622 -34.68 52.19 41.27
CA SER A 622 -34.96 52.65 39.91
C SER A 622 -34.46 54.09 39.75
N THR A 623 -33.94 54.42 38.57
CA THR A 623 -33.54 55.77 38.18
C THR A 623 -34.26 56.24 36.92
N ASP A 624 -34.10 57.51 36.56
CA ASP A 624 -34.35 57.99 35.20
C ASP A 624 -33.14 57.73 34.29
N SER A 625 -33.28 58.01 32.98
CA SER A 625 -32.21 57.86 31.99
C SER A 625 -31.02 58.81 32.15
N ASN A 626 -31.05 59.75 33.10
CA ASN A 626 -29.94 60.63 33.45
C ASN A 626 -29.21 60.18 34.75
N GLY A 627 -29.58 59.00 35.27
CA GLY A 627 -29.04 58.40 36.49
C GLY A 627 -29.64 58.94 37.80
N ASN A 628 -30.75 59.70 37.77
CA ASN A 628 -31.37 60.22 39.01
C ASN A 628 -32.29 59.19 39.64
N TYR A 629 -32.09 58.88 40.93
CA TYR A 629 -32.99 58.04 41.73
C TYR A 629 -34.46 58.51 41.67
N THR A 630 -35.38 57.59 41.36
CA THR A 630 -36.83 57.83 41.30
C THR A 630 -37.63 56.99 42.31
N GLY A 631 -37.12 55.86 42.78
CA GLY A 631 -37.77 55.01 43.77
C GLY A 631 -37.04 53.68 44.01
N ASN A 632 -37.60 52.81 44.83
CA ASN A 632 -37.12 51.44 45.03
C ASN A 632 -38.03 50.47 44.28
N TYR A 633 -37.45 49.64 43.40
CA TYR A 633 -38.10 48.49 42.80
C TYR A 633 -38.23 47.35 43.82
N TYR A 634 -37.13 47.04 44.51
CA TYR A 634 -37.08 46.12 45.64
C TYR A 634 -36.70 46.89 46.92
N GLN A 635 -37.58 46.84 47.92
CA GLN A 635 -37.35 47.43 49.24
C GLN A 635 -36.34 46.60 50.03
N PRO A 636 -35.56 47.19 50.95
CA PRO A 636 -34.56 46.48 51.76
C PRO A 636 -35.07 45.15 52.35
N GLY A 637 -34.48 44.03 51.89
CA GLY A 637 -34.88 42.66 52.23
C GLY A 637 -33.74 41.65 52.13
N THR A 638 -34.00 40.39 52.51
CA THR A 638 -33.00 39.29 52.56
C THR A 638 -32.66 38.74 51.17
N GLY A 639 -31.45 38.21 50.99
CA GLY A 639 -30.94 37.67 49.73
C GLY A 639 -31.75 36.47 49.23
N SER A 640 -32.09 35.56 50.15
CA SER A 640 -32.95 34.37 49.92
C SER A 640 -34.45 34.70 49.76
N SER A 641 -34.74 35.85 49.16
CA SER A 641 -36.10 36.26 48.84
C SER A 641 -36.38 35.93 47.39
N ALA A 642 -37.36 35.06 47.13
CA ALA A 642 -37.85 34.77 45.78
C ALA A 642 -38.23 36.01 44.93
N ALA A 643 -38.44 37.17 45.57
CA ALA A 643 -38.68 38.45 44.88
C ALA A 643 -37.41 39.25 44.53
N LEU A 644 -36.27 38.94 45.17
CA LEU A 644 -34.93 39.37 44.74
C LEU A 644 -34.35 38.40 43.71
N GLU A 645 -34.44 37.09 44.00
CA GLU A 645 -34.03 36.00 43.08
C GLU A 645 -34.71 36.16 41.71
N ALA A 646 -36.00 36.53 41.66
CA ALA A 646 -36.70 36.78 40.39
C ALA A 646 -36.17 37.98 39.56
N LEU A 647 -35.27 38.81 40.09
CA LEU A 647 -34.62 39.94 39.40
C LEU A 647 -33.22 39.60 38.88
N GLU A 648 -32.60 38.54 39.39
CA GLU A 648 -31.27 38.09 38.97
C GLU A 648 -31.17 37.85 37.44
N PRO A 649 -32.19 37.27 36.76
CA PRO A 649 -32.16 37.15 35.29
C PRO A 649 -32.17 38.49 34.54
N SER A 650 -32.74 39.56 35.10
CA SER A 650 -32.71 40.89 34.46
C SER A 650 -31.40 41.66 34.71
N PHE A 651 -30.64 41.27 35.75
CA PHE A 651 -29.27 41.74 36.00
C PHE A 651 -28.20 40.83 35.36
N HIS A 652 -28.59 39.71 34.73
CA HIS A 652 -27.68 38.67 34.25
C HIS A 652 -26.71 38.15 35.34
N GLN A 653 -27.13 38.18 36.60
CA GLN A 653 -26.26 38.06 37.77
C GLN A 653 -26.93 37.36 38.95
N ASP A 654 -26.17 36.49 39.61
CA ASP A 654 -26.42 36.04 40.97
C ASP A 654 -26.14 37.21 41.93
N LEU A 655 -27.17 38.00 42.24
CA LEU A 655 -27.06 39.19 43.09
C LEU A 655 -26.82 38.81 44.56
N ASN A 656 -27.36 37.66 44.98
CA ASN A 656 -27.36 37.26 46.37
C ASN A 656 -26.08 36.47 46.77
N GLY A 657 -25.45 35.80 45.81
CA GLY A 657 -24.23 35.01 45.93
C GLY A 657 -24.48 33.53 46.28
N ASP A 658 -25.62 32.94 45.91
CA ASP A 658 -25.96 31.53 46.20
C ASP A 658 -25.49 30.52 45.12
N GLY A 659 -25.00 31.02 43.99
CA GLY A 659 -24.51 30.24 42.86
C GLY A 659 -25.53 30.01 41.75
N VAL A 660 -26.71 30.63 41.79
CA VAL A 660 -27.76 30.52 40.76
C VAL A 660 -28.21 31.90 40.28
N ILE A 661 -28.52 32.02 38.99
CA ILE A 661 -29.21 33.20 38.46
C ILE A 661 -30.71 32.87 38.40
N GLY A 662 -31.49 33.44 39.32
CA GLY A 662 -32.92 33.17 39.43
C GLY A 662 -33.27 32.11 40.47
N VAL A 663 -34.56 32.01 40.80
CA VAL A 663 -35.10 31.17 41.89
C VAL A 663 -34.53 29.73 41.85
N PRO A 664 -33.71 29.32 42.85
CA PRO A 664 -32.99 28.05 42.81
C PRO A 664 -33.87 26.80 42.70
N VAL A 665 -33.59 25.94 41.72
CA VAL A 665 -34.17 24.59 41.64
C VAL A 665 -33.37 23.65 42.56
N PRO A 666 -34.02 22.82 43.41
CA PRO A 666 -33.33 22.02 44.42
C PRO A 666 -32.16 21.18 43.87
N ALA A 667 -31.03 21.21 44.58
CA ALA A 667 -29.87 20.37 44.27
C ALA A 667 -30.26 18.88 44.26
N GLY A 668 -29.88 18.20 43.19
CA GLY A 668 -30.18 16.79 42.95
C GLY A 668 -28.95 16.01 42.51
N THR A 669 -29.03 14.69 42.56
CA THR A 669 -27.99 13.81 42.03
C THR A 669 -27.97 13.94 40.51
N VAL A 670 -26.88 14.48 39.96
CA VAL A 670 -26.61 14.40 38.53
C VAL A 670 -26.45 12.92 38.16
N ILE A 671 -27.29 12.44 37.25
CA ILE A 671 -27.20 11.09 36.70
C ILE A 671 -26.24 11.11 35.51
N GLU A 672 -26.34 12.14 34.69
CA GLU A 672 -25.64 12.27 33.42
C GLU A 672 -25.54 13.77 33.04
N ALA A 673 -24.49 14.14 32.30
CA ALA A 673 -24.09 15.53 32.03
C ALA A 673 -23.15 15.65 30.82
N LEU A 674 -23.43 14.89 29.76
CA LEU A 674 -22.71 14.94 28.49
C LEU A 674 -23.63 15.55 27.42
N GLY A 675 -23.05 16.04 26.32
CA GLY A 675 -23.82 16.70 25.28
C GLY A 675 -24.38 18.07 25.70
N SER A 676 -25.66 18.35 25.45
CA SER A 676 -26.29 19.65 25.78
C SER A 676 -27.24 19.62 26.98
N THR A 677 -27.70 18.44 27.40
CA THR A 677 -28.64 18.26 28.51
C THR A 677 -28.04 17.40 29.62
N SER A 678 -28.16 17.85 30.87
CA SER A 678 -27.88 17.05 32.07
C SER A 678 -29.16 16.51 32.68
N LEU A 679 -29.23 15.18 32.80
CA LEU A 679 -30.26 14.49 33.57
C LEU A 679 -29.95 14.56 35.08
N VAL A 680 -30.83 15.19 35.85
CA VAL A 680 -30.67 15.36 37.32
C VAL A 680 -31.87 14.84 38.09
N GLN A 681 -31.65 13.98 39.09
CA GLN A 681 -32.67 13.56 40.04
C GLN A 681 -32.66 14.44 41.30
N ALA A 682 -33.65 15.31 41.46
CA ALA A 682 -33.84 16.10 42.68
C ALA A 682 -35.03 15.56 43.50
N GLY A 683 -34.73 15.05 44.69
CA GLY A 683 -35.68 14.29 45.51
C GLY A 683 -36.13 13.02 44.78
N GLN A 684 -37.44 12.87 44.58
CA GLN A 684 -37.99 11.76 43.79
C GLN A 684 -38.05 12.05 42.29
N ASN A 685 -38.00 13.32 41.86
CA ASN A 685 -38.28 13.70 40.46
C ASN A 685 -37.02 13.78 39.61
N PHE A 686 -37.16 13.59 38.30
CA PHE A 686 -36.09 13.80 37.31
C PHE A 686 -36.29 15.12 36.52
N TYR A 687 -35.20 15.79 36.21
CA TYR A 687 -35.14 17.08 35.52
C TYR A 687 -34.16 16.98 34.36
N LEU A 688 -34.52 17.59 33.23
CA LEU A 688 -33.73 17.66 32.00
C LEU A 688 -33.16 19.07 31.93
N LYS A 689 -31.94 19.30 32.44
CA LYS A 689 -31.35 20.64 32.55
C LYS A 689 -30.48 20.95 31.35
N ASP A 690 -30.56 22.14 30.80
CA ASP A 690 -29.53 22.67 29.91
C ASP A 690 -28.20 22.77 30.68
N ILE A 691 -27.10 22.23 30.13
CA ILE A 691 -25.79 22.20 30.79
C ILE A 691 -25.20 23.61 30.96
N SER A 692 -25.48 24.53 30.03
CA SER A 692 -25.02 25.91 30.08
C SER A 692 -25.84 26.79 31.03
N ALA A 693 -27.14 26.53 31.15
CA ALA A 693 -28.06 27.35 31.96
C ALA A 693 -28.45 26.76 33.33
N SER A 694 -28.12 25.49 33.61
CA SER A 694 -28.52 24.74 34.84
C SER A 694 -30.03 24.69 35.15
N THR A 695 -30.87 25.12 34.21
CA THR A 695 -32.34 25.16 34.27
C THR A 695 -32.94 24.21 33.25
N GLY A 696 -34.17 23.74 33.47
CA GLY A 696 -34.89 22.94 32.48
C GLY A 696 -36.09 22.16 33.04
N PRO A 697 -36.89 21.54 32.17
CA PRO A 697 -38.16 20.93 32.55
C PRO A 697 -38.01 19.68 33.42
N THR A 698 -39.01 19.45 34.29
CA THR A 698 -39.21 18.15 34.95
C THR A 698 -39.71 17.13 33.93
N LEU A 699 -39.07 15.95 33.89
CA LEU A 699 -39.50 14.81 33.10
C LEU A 699 -40.88 14.32 33.58
N LYS A 700 -41.82 14.11 32.68
CA LYS A 700 -43.23 13.80 32.98
C LYS A 700 -43.76 12.63 32.16
N TYR A 701 -44.61 11.82 32.77
CA TYR A 701 -45.39 10.78 32.10
C TYR A 701 -46.88 11.05 32.37
N GLY A 702 -47.68 11.20 31.31
CA GLY A 702 -49.08 11.59 31.43
C GLY A 702 -49.29 12.99 32.05
N GLY A 703 -48.32 13.90 31.90
CA GLY A 703 -48.33 15.25 32.47
C GLY A 703 -47.95 15.34 33.97
N VAL A 704 -47.72 14.21 34.63
CA VAL A 704 -47.26 14.14 36.03
C VAL A 704 -45.76 13.88 36.07
N ALA A 705 -45.04 14.51 36.99
CA ALA A 705 -43.59 14.30 37.16
C ALA A 705 -43.26 12.81 37.35
N VAL A 706 -42.25 12.33 36.64
CA VAL A 706 -41.73 10.97 36.77
C VAL A 706 -40.95 10.84 38.05
N VAL A 707 -41.24 9.81 38.84
CA VAL A 707 -40.59 9.56 40.13
C VAL A 707 -39.68 8.33 40.12
N ALA A 708 -38.61 8.38 40.90
CA ALA A 708 -37.67 7.27 41.06
C ALA A 708 -38.37 5.98 41.52
N GLY A 709 -38.13 4.89 40.80
CA GLY A 709 -38.77 3.57 41.02
C GLY A 709 -40.16 3.40 40.40
N GLN A 710 -40.72 4.42 39.72
CA GLN A 710 -42.06 4.35 39.10
C GLN A 710 -42.20 3.23 38.05
N PHE A 711 -41.13 2.93 37.31
CA PHE A 711 -41.12 1.96 36.22
C PHE A 711 -40.37 0.67 36.57
N GLY A 712 -40.38 0.29 37.86
CA GLY A 712 -39.77 -0.95 38.33
C GLY A 712 -38.24 -0.88 38.28
N GLY A 713 -37.62 -1.80 37.56
CA GLY A 713 -36.15 -1.90 37.45
C GLY A 713 -35.49 -0.88 36.50
N TYR A 714 -36.28 -0.11 35.74
CA TYR A 714 -35.76 0.90 34.82
C TYR A 714 -35.36 2.18 35.56
N THR A 715 -34.09 2.56 35.40
CA THR A 715 -33.55 3.86 35.79
C THR A 715 -33.16 4.63 34.53
N PRO A 716 -33.44 5.96 34.45
CA PRO A 716 -32.93 6.75 33.34
C PRO A 716 -31.42 6.90 33.51
N ILE A 717 -30.67 6.89 32.41
CA ILE A 717 -29.20 6.87 32.39
C ILE A 717 -28.58 8.02 31.57
N GLY A 718 -29.36 8.72 30.76
CA GLY A 718 -28.93 9.92 30.03
C GLY A 718 -30.10 10.62 29.35
N ALA A 719 -29.93 11.90 29.01
CA ALA A 719 -30.91 12.69 28.27
C ALA A 719 -30.24 13.64 27.29
N GLU A 720 -30.82 13.84 26.11
CA GLU A 720 -30.32 14.84 25.15
C GLU A 720 -31.46 15.64 24.52
N GLN A 721 -31.22 16.93 24.24
CA GLN A 721 -32.14 17.82 23.58
C GLN A 721 -32.19 17.56 22.06
N THR A 722 -33.41 17.58 21.54
CA THR A 722 -33.72 17.50 20.11
C THR A 722 -34.41 18.77 19.65
N SER A 723 -34.60 18.91 18.34
CA SER A 723 -35.29 20.07 17.74
C SER A 723 -36.76 20.25 18.17
N THR A 724 -37.39 19.27 18.84
CA THR A 724 -38.80 19.31 19.26
C THR A 724 -39.06 18.91 20.71
N GLY A 725 -38.04 18.51 21.47
CA GLY A 725 -38.14 18.02 22.84
C GLY A 725 -36.85 17.36 23.29
N TYR A 726 -36.92 16.25 24.05
CA TYR A 726 -35.73 15.52 24.51
C TYR A 726 -35.86 14.01 24.27
N GLU A 727 -34.74 13.35 24.00
CA GLU A 727 -34.60 11.91 24.17
C GLU A 727 -34.12 11.59 25.59
N VAL A 728 -34.58 10.46 26.16
CA VAL A 728 -34.15 9.98 27.49
C VAL A 728 -33.87 8.48 27.42
N ALA A 729 -32.63 8.09 27.67
CA ALA A 729 -32.21 6.69 27.70
C ALA A 729 -32.48 6.05 29.07
N TRP A 730 -32.92 4.80 29.08
CA TRP A 730 -33.27 4.02 30.26
C TRP A 730 -32.59 2.65 30.24
N LYS A 731 -32.14 2.17 31.40
CA LYS A 731 -31.49 0.87 31.58
C LYS A 731 -32.12 0.11 32.75
N VAL A 732 -32.25 -1.20 32.63
CA VAL A 732 -32.59 -2.07 33.77
C VAL A 732 -31.33 -2.38 34.57
N ALA A 733 -31.31 -2.02 35.85
CA ALA A 733 -30.14 -2.27 36.70
C ALA A 733 -29.80 -3.77 36.78
N GLY A 734 -28.62 -4.15 36.27
CA GLY A 734 -28.12 -5.53 36.28
C GLY A 734 -28.64 -6.44 35.16
N ALA A 735 -29.31 -5.91 34.14
CA ALA A 735 -29.72 -6.67 32.96
C ALA A 735 -29.33 -5.95 31.66
N ASP A 736 -29.08 -6.72 30.60
CA ASP A 736 -28.90 -6.21 29.24
C ASP A 736 -30.26 -5.85 28.64
N THR A 737 -30.84 -4.74 29.09
CA THR A 737 -32.16 -4.26 28.64
C THR A 737 -32.26 -2.74 28.75
N TYR A 738 -32.47 -2.11 27.61
CA TYR A 738 -32.49 -0.66 27.42
C TYR A 738 -33.74 -0.21 26.69
N SER A 739 -34.12 1.06 26.87
CA SER A 739 -35.17 1.73 26.08
C SER A 739 -34.87 3.22 25.96
N VAL A 740 -35.20 3.83 24.83
CA VAL A 740 -35.08 5.29 24.64
C VAL A 740 -36.47 5.89 24.47
N TRP A 741 -36.78 6.88 25.30
CA TRP A 741 -38.02 7.65 25.29
C TRP A 741 -37.82 8.93 24.48
N SER A 742 -38.88 9.41 23.85
CA SER A 742 -38.98 10.75 23.28
C SER A 742 -39.98 11.59 24.10
N THR A 743 -39.73 12.89 24.21
CA THR A 743 -40.55 13.85 24.95
C THR A 743 -40.84 15.10 24.13
N ASP A 744 -41.75 15.97 24.60
CA ASP A 744 -41.88 17.34 24.12
C ASP A 744 -40.90 18.30 24.85
N GLY A 745 -40.78 19.55 24.36
CA GLY A 745 -39.95 20.58 25.00
C GLY A 745 -40.32 20.98 26.43
N ASN A 746 -41.42 20.45 26.99
CA ASN A 746 -41.81 20.62 28.39
C ASN A 746 -41.54 19.37 29.25
N GLY A 747 -40.82 18.38 28.70
CA GLY A 747 -40.45 17.13 29.34
C GLY A 747 -41.55 16.07 29.36
N ASN A 748 -42.66 16.23 28.64
CA ASN A 748 -43.73 15.22 28.62
C ASN A 748 -43.40 14.09 27.64
N TYR A 749 -43.41 12.84 28.11
CA TYR A 749 -43.30 11.64 27.28
C TYR A 749 -44.31 11.63 26.12
N THR A 750 -43.82 11.38 24.90
CA THR A 750 -44.59 11.29 23.65
C THR A 750 -44.52 9.91 22.99
N GLY A 751 -43.46 9.13 23.23
CA GLY A 751 -43.26 7.79 22.67
C GLY A 751 -41.88 7.20 22.99
N ASN A 752 -41.50 6.12 22.32
CA ASN A 752 -40.15 5.54 22.39
C ASN A 752 -39.50 5.55 21.00
N SER A 753 -38.30 6.11 20.88
CA SER A 753 -37.43 5.92 19.71
C SER A 753 -36.78 4.52 19.71
N TYR A 754 -36.56 3.92 20.88
CA TYR A 754 -36.15 2.52 21.02
C TYR A 754 -37.00 1.75 22.04
N GLN A 755 -37.67 0.69 21.58
CA GLN A 755 -38.47 -0.21 22.42
C GLN A 755 -37.56 -1.06 23.33
N PRO A 756 -38.01 -1.49 24.52
CA PRO A 756 -37.25 -2.37 25.41
C PRO A 756 -36.56 -3.55 24.72
N GLY A 757 -35.23 -3.54 24.68
CA GLY A 757 -34.40 -4.51 23.96
C GLY A 757 -32.94 -4.56 24.45
N PRO A 758 -32.12 -5.48 23.92
CA PRO A 758 -30.73 -5.69 24.35
C PRO A 758 -29.81 -4.53 23.94
N GLY A 759 -28.71 -4.34 24.67
CA GLY A 759 -27.72 -3.29 24.41
C GLY A 759 -26.99 -3.44 23.08
N SER A 760 -26.77 -4.69 22.65
CA SER A 760 -26.17 -5.09 21.37
C SER A 760 -27.13 -5.01 20.19
N SER A 761 -27.99 -3.99 20.18
CA SER A 761 -28.95 -3.75 19.12
C SER A 761 -28.50 -2.57 18.28
N ALA A 762 -28.24 -2.79 17.00
CA ALA A 762 -27.86 -1.73 16.05
C ALA A 762 -28.79 -0.49 16.07
N ALA A 763 -30.07 -0.66 16.45
CA ALA A 763 -31.01 0.45 16.60
C ALA A 763 -30.83 1.26 17.91
N LEU A 764 -30.28 0.66 18.97
CA LEU A 764 -29.81 1.38 20.15
C LEU A 764 -28.43 2.00 19.88
N GLU A 765 -27.49 1.21 19.33
CA GLU A 765 -26.14 1.65 18.96
C GLU A 765 -26.20 2.88 18.03
N THR A 766 -27.12 2.92 17.06
CA THR A 766 -27.31 4.12 16.21
C THR A 766 -27.68 5.38 17.03
N LEU A 767 -28.46 5.23 18.11
CA LEU A 767 -28.87 6.35 18.98
C LEU A 767 -27.75 6.82 19.93
N GLU A 768 -26.72 6.03 20.18
CA GLU A 768 -25.55 6.46 20.97
C GLU A 768 -24.88 7.71 20.39
N THR A 769 -24.98 7.88 19.07
CA THR A 769 -24.53 9.09 18.38
C THR A 769 -25.35 10.34 18.70
N SER A 770 -26.63 10.23 19.09
CA SER A 770 -27.44 11.37 19.56
C SER A 770 -27.13 11.72 21.02
N PHE A 771 -26.95 10.72 21.89
CA PHE A 771 -26.57 10.95 23.30
C PHE A 771 -25.08 11.28 23.52
N HIS A 772 -24.26 11.19 22.47
CA HIS A 772 -22.79 11.29 22.53
C HIS A 772 -22.15 10.34 23.57
N GLN A 773 -22.77 9.16 23.76
CA GLN A 773 -22.49 8.24 24.86
C GLN A 773 -22.59 6.79 24.40
N ASP A 774 -21.58 6.00 24.79
CA ASP A 774 -21.62 4.54 24.82
C ASP A 774 -22.67 4.12 25.87
N LEU A 775 -23.90 3.87 25.43
CA LEU A 775 -25.03 3.57 26.33
C LEU A 775 -24.96 2.12 26.79
N ASN A 776 -24.51 1.22 25.91
CA ASN A 776 -24.48 -0.21 26.16
C ASN A 776 -23.26 -0.64 27.02
N GLY A 777 -22.15 0.11 26.96
CA GLY A 777 -20.87 -0.13 27.64
C GLY A 777 -19.85 -0.96 26.85
N ASP A 778 -19.91 -0.98 25.51
CA ASP A 778 -19.05 -1.81 24.65
C ASP A 778 -17.72 -1.15 24.22
N GLY A 779 -17.57 0.15 24.48
CA GLY A 779 -16.38 0.94 24.18
C GLY A 779 -16.44 1.71 22.85
N VAL A 780 -17.56 1.70 22.14
CA VAL A 780 -17.80 2.47 20.91
C VAL A 780 -19.00 3.40 21.08
N ILE A 781 -19.04 4.50 20.32
CA ILE A 781 -20.24 5.35 20.18
C ILE A 781 -20.74 5.14 18.75
N GLY A 782 -21.89 4.49 18.59
CA GLY A 782 -22.38 4.08 17.28
C GLY A 782 -22.11 2.60 16.97
N VAL A 783 -22.73 2.09 15.89
CA VAL A 783 -22.62 0.68 15.48
C VAL A 783 -21.15 0.27 15.32
N ALA A 784 -20.69 -0.62 16.20
CA ALA A 784 -19.28 -1.00 16.31
C ALA A 784 -18.78 -1.76 15.06
N THR A 785 -17.86 -1.16 14.32
CA THR A 785 -17.13 -1.85 13.24
C THR A 785 -16.11 -2.79 13.88
N ILE A 786 -16.44 -4.08 13.97
CA ILE A 786 -15.65 -5.04 14.73
C ILE A 786 -14.26 -5.24 14.09
N VAL A 787 -13.19 -4.81 14.76
CA VAL A 787 -11.80 -5.08 14.34
C VAL A 787 -11.34 -6.44 14.88
N GLY A 788 -10.70 -7.25 14.04
CA GLY A 788 -10.15 -8.56 14.43
C GLY A 788 -9.20 -9.11 13.38
N THR A 789 -8.52 -10.21 13.68
CA THR A 789 -7.62 -10.88 12.74
C THR A 789 -8.44 -11.52 11.63
N VAL A 790 -8.30 -10.99 10.42
CA VAL A 790 -8.88 -11.56 9.21
C VAL A 790 -8.12 -12.86 8.91
N ILE A 791 -8.85 -13.98 8.92
CA ILE A 791 -8.32 -15.30 8.54
C ILE A 791 -8.41 -15.46 7.03
N GLU A 792 -9.51 -15.01 6.45
CA GLU A 792 -9.85 -15.14 5.04
C GLU A 792 -10.79 -13.99 4.64
N ALA A 793 -10.66 -13.51 3.41
CA ALA A 793 -11.28 -12.27 2.90
C ALA A 793 -11.48 -12.28 1.38
N LEU A 794 -11.62 -13.47 0.80
CA LEU A 794 -11.95 -13.64 -0.60
C LEU A 794 -13.48 -13.71 -0.73
N GLY A 795 -13.97 -13.66 -1.97
CA GLY A 795 -15.40 -13.70 -2.23
C GLY A 795 -16.18 -12.51 -1.67
N SER A 796 -17.26 -12.80 -0.93
CA SER A 796 -18.21 -11.79 -0.42
C SER A 796 -18.33 -11.74 1.11
N THR A 797 -17.85 -12.76 1.80
CA THR A 797 -17.84 -12.86 3.27
C THR A 797 -16.42 -13.13 3.74
N SER A 798 -15.93 -12.32 4.68
CA SER A 798 -14.65 -12.52 5.36
C SER A 798 -14.82 -13.29 6.66
N LEU A 799 -13.94 -14.27 6.89
CA LEU A 799 -13.80 -14.95 8.17
C LEU A 799 -12.86 -14.15 9.08
N VAL A 800 -13.39 -13.60 10.18
CA VAL A 800 -12.62 -12.76 11.11
C VAL A 800 -12.66 -13.31 12.53
N GLN A 801 -11.49 -13.55 13.11
CA GLN A 801 -11.33 -13.90 14.53
C GLN A 801 -11.25 -12.64 15.39
N VAL A 802 -12.07 -12.56 16.43
CA VAL A 802 -12.13 -11.44 17.38
C VAL A 802 -12.05 -12.02 18.78
N GLY A 803 -10.93 -11.79 19.46
CA GLY A 803 -10.60 -12.52 20.69
C GLY A 803 -10.54 -14.03 20.43
N GLN A 804 -11.38 -14.79 21.13
CA GLN A 804 -11.50 -16.24 20.91
C GLN A 804 -12.53 -16.61 19.84
N ASN A 805 -13.44 -15.73 19.41
CA ASN A 805 -14.61 -16.11 18.60
C ASN A 805 -14.41 -15.81 17.10
N PHE A 806 -15.08 -16.56 16.24
CA PHE A 806 -15.06 -16.35 14.79
C PHE A 806 -16.36 -15.70 14.28
N TYR A 807 -16.24 -14.78 13.33
CA TYR A 807 -17.33 -13.99 12.75
C TYR A 807 -17.31 -14.11 11.22
N LEU A 808 -18.49 -14.22 10.61
CA LEU A 808 -18.68 -14.40 9.18
C LEU A 808 -19.21 -13.06 8.61
N LYS A 809 -18.32 -12.14 8.24
CA LYS A 809 -18.67 -10.73 7.95
C LYS A 809 -18.78 -10.46 6.46
N ASP A 810 -19.90 -9.90 6.02
CA ASP A 810 -20.01 -9.35 4.66
C ASP A 810 -18.93 -8.28 4.45
N ILE A 811 -18.17 -8.40 3.36
CA ILE A 811 -17.00 -7.55 3.08
C ILE A 811 -17.41 -6.10 2.77
N SER A 812 -18.63 -5.88 2.28
CA SER A 812 -19.15 -4.54 1.95
C SER A 812 -19.70 -3.79 3.17
N THR A 813 -20.23 -4.50 4.18
CA THR A 813 -20.79 -3.87 5.39
C THR A 813 -19.89 -3.95 6.61
N GLY A 814 -18.90 -4.86 6.63
CA GLY A 814 -18.10 -5.18 7.82
C GLY A 814 -18.88 -5.88 8.94
N THR A 815 -20.13 -6.31 8.68
CA THR A 815 -21.03 -6.91 9.68
C THR A 815 -21.43 -8.33 9.32
N GLY A 816 -21.76 -9.15 10.31
CA GLY A 816 -22.24 -10.50 10.09
C GLY A 816 -22.24 -11.37 11.36
N PRO A 817 -22.83 -12.57 11.32
CA PRO A 817 -23.04 -13.38 12.51
C PRO A 817 -21.75 -13.97 13.07
N THR A 818 -21.73 -14.16 14.40
CA THR A 818 -20.76 -15.04 15.06
C THR A 818 -21.06 -16.50 14.69
N LEU A 819 -20.02 -17.25 14.32
CA LEU A 819 -20.09 -18.68 14.11
C LEU A 819 -20.42 -19.40 15.43
N LYS A 820 -21.42 -20.29 15.42
CA LYS A 820 -21.96 -20.94 16.64
C LYS A 820 -22.09 -22.45 16.46
N TYR A 821 -21.82 -23.19 17.54
CA TYR A 821 -22.08 -24.63 17.63
C TYR A 821 -22.94 -24.91 18.85
N GLY A 822 -24.08 -25.58 18.66
CA GLY A 822 -25.06 -25.81 19.74
C GLY A 822 -25.66 -24.52 20.34
N GLY A 823 -25.67 -23.42 19.58
CA GLY A 823 -26.14 -22.10 20.01
C GLY A 823 -25.12 -21.25 20.77
N ALA A 824 -23.96 -21.80 21.15
CA ALA A 824 -22.85 -21.05 21.74
C ALA A 824 -21.84 -20.62 20.67
N ALA A 825 -21.19 -19.47 20.84
CA ALA A 825 -20.13 -19.01 19.93
C ALA A 825 -18.98 -20.02 19.86
N VAL A 826 -18.43 -20.23 18.67
CA VAL A 826 -17.29 -21.12 18.46
C VAL A 826 -16.01 -20.42 18.85
N ALA A 827 -15.27 -21.03 19.79
CA ALA A 827 -14.02 -20.51 20.30
C ALA A 827 -12.79 -21.16 19.65
N ALA A 828 -11.71 -20.39 19.47
CA ALA A 828 -10.43 -20.86 18.99
C ALA A 828 -9.88 -21.99 19.90
N GLY A 829 -9.53 -23.12 19.29
CA GLY A 829 -9.10 -24.35 19.99
C GLY A 829 -10.23 -25.22 20.56
N GLN A 830 -11.50 -24.84 20.44
CA GLN A 830 -12.64 -25.61 20.96
C GLN A 830 -12.71 -27.04 20.37
N PHE A 831 -12.34 -27.20 19.11
CA PHE A 831 -12.35 -28.48 18.39
C PHE A 831 -10.96 -29.11 18.29
N GLY A 832 -10.10 -28.85 19.29
CA GLY A 832 -8.73 -29.35 19.34
C GLY A 832 -7.85 -28.71 18.27
N GLY A 833 -7.21 -29.53 17.43
CA GLY A 833 -6.32 -29.06 16.37
C GLY A 833 -7.01 -28.47 15.14
N TYR A 834 -8.35 -28.41 15.09
CA TYR A 834 -9.07 -27.82 13.95
C TYR A 834 -9.11 -26.29 14.03
N THR A 835 -8.69 -25.64 12.96
CA THR A 835 -8.83 -24.20 12.71
C THR A 835 -9.68 -23.96 11.47
N PRO A 836 -10.56 -22.95 11.46
CA PRO A 836 -11.30 -22.59 10.26
C PRO A 836 -10.35 -21.91 9.25
N LEU A 837 -10.62 -22.07 7.95
CA LEU A 837 -9.77 -21.55 6.87
C LEU A 837 -10.48 -20.58 5.93
N GLY A 838 -11.81 -20.66 5.78
CA GLY A 838 -12.57 -19.78 4.90
C GLY A 838 -14.06 -19.92 5.08
N VAL A 839 -14.82 -18.95 4.58
CA VAL A 839 -16.29 -18.91 4.62
C VAL A 839 -16.86 -18.39 3.30
N GLU A 840 -17.97 -18.95 2.84
CA GLU A 840 -18.80 -18.30 1.82
C GLU A 840 -20.29 -18.35 2.17
N PRO A 841 -21.10 -17.35 1.74
CA PRO A 841 -22.52 -17.31 1.99
C PRO A 841 -23.29 -18.19 0.99
N THR A 842 -24.38 -18.77 1.48
CA THR A 842 -25.36 -19.54 0.69
C THR A 842 -26.72 -18.87 0.75
N SER A 843 -27.68 -19.36 -0.03
CA SER A 843 -29.07 -18.89 0.02
C SER A 843 -29.79 -19.11 1.36
N THR A 844 -29.20 -19.89 2.29
CA THR A 844 -29.80 -20.23 3.60
C THR A 844 -28.91 -20.01 4.82
N GLY A 845 -27.65 -19.61 4.63
CA GLY A 845 -26.64 -19.53 5.70
C GLY A 845 -25.24 -19.44 5.14
N TYR A 846 -24.27 -20.15 5.70
CA TYR A 846 -22.86 -20.12 5.27
C TYR A 846 -22.26 -21.53 5.18
N GLU A 847 -21.25 -21.70 4.34
CA GLU A 847 -20.34 -22.84 4.35
C GLU A 847 -19.04 -22.42 5.05
N VAL A 848 -18.51 -23.23 5.96
CA VAL A 848 -17.25 -22.92 6.68
C VAL A 848 -16.29 -24.10 6.58
N ALA A 849 -15.11 -23.85 6.00
CA ALA A 849 -14.05 -24.85 5.83
C ALA A 849 -13.12 -24.90 7.06
N TRP A 850 -12.68 -26.11 7.43
CA TRP A 850 -11.83 -26.39 8.59
C TRP A 850 -10.68 -27.33 8.22
N LYS A 851 -9.50 -27.12 8.81
CA LYS A 851 -8.30 -27.99 8.67
C LYS A 851 -7.73 -28.37 10.03
N MET A 852 -7.30 -29.62 10.19
CA MET A 852 -6.54 -30.07 11.35
C MET A 852 -5.07 -29.68 11.21
N ALA A 853 -4.53 -28.95 12.19
CA ALA A 853 -3.12 -28.63 12.26
C ALA A 853 -2.24 -29.90 12.25
N GLY A 854 -1.35 -30.01 11.26
CA GLY A 854 -0.39 -31.11 11.14
C GLY A 854 -0.95 -32.42 10.56
N ALA A 855 -2.16 -32.44 10.00
CA ALA A 855 -2.73 -33.61 9.33
C ALA A 855 -3.51 -33.25 8.07
N ASP A 856 -3.54 -34.16 7.10
CA ASP A 856 -4.46 -34.10 5.95
C ASP A 856 -5.88 -34.51 6.38
N LEU A 857 -6.54 -33.60 7.09
CA LEU A 857 -7.86 -33.81 7.69
C LEU A 857 -8.67 -32.51 7.67
N TYR A 858 -9.70 -32.48 6.83
CA TYR A 858 -10.54 -31.33 6.55
C TYR A 858 -12.03 -31.62 6.79
N SER A 859 -12.80 -30.58 7.08
CA SER A 859 -14.26 -30.65 7.23
C SER A 859 -14.92 -29.37 6.72
N VAL A 860 -16.11 -29.49 6.13
CA VAL A 860 -16.91 -28.33 5.71
C VAL A 860 -18.25 -28.37 6.43
N TRP A 861 -18.53 -27.31 7.19
CA TRP A 861 -19.75 -27.14 7.96
C TRP A 861 -20.77 -26.34 7.16
N SER A 862 -22.06 -26.63 7.33
CA SER A 862 -23.16 -25.77 6.94
C SER A 862 -23.72 -25.03 8.17
N THR A 863 -24.08 -23.76 8.01
CA THR A 863 -24.78 -22.98 9.04
C THR A 863 -26.15 -22.48 8.56
N ASP A 864 -26.95 -21.94 9.47
CA ASP A 864 -28.04 -21.01 9.13
C ASP A 864 -27.50 -19.57 8.94
N SER A 865 -28.38 -18.65 8.53
CA SER A 865 -28.06 -17.22 8.35
C SER A 865 -27.73 -16.48 9.65
N SER A 866 -27.89 -17.10 10.81
CA SER A 866 -27.50 -16.57 12.14
C SER A 866 -26.17 -17.15 12.65
N GLY A 867 -25.46 -17.88 11.79
CA GLY A 867 -24.16 -18.50 12.05
C GLY A 867 -24.23 -19.82 12.83
N ASN A 868 -25.41 -20.38 13.09
CA ASN A 868 -25.53 -21.63 13.83
C ASN A 868 -25.24 -22.84 12.94
N TYR A 869 -24.31 -23.70 13.37
CA TYR A 869 -24.05 -25.01 12.78
C TYR A 869 -25.35 -25.82 12.63
N THR A 870 -25.61 -26.28 11.40
CA THR A 870 -26.76 -27.12 11.04
C THR A 870 -26.35 -28.55 10.65
N GLY A 871 -25.12 -28.74 10.16
CA GLY A 871 -24.61 -30.03 9.71
C GLY A 871 -23.22 -29.93 9.07
N ASN A 872 -22.73 -31.07 8.57
CA ASN A 872 -21.51 -31.15 7.77
C ASN A 872 -21.87 -31.42 6.31
N LEU A 873 -21.38 -30.57 5.40
CA LEU A 873 -21.31 -30.85 3.96
C LEU A 873 -20.22 -31.89 3.69
N TYR A 874 -19.10 -31.79 4.40
CA TYR A 874 -18.01 -32.75 4.37
C TYR A 874 -17.56 -33.13 5.79
N MET A 875 -17.72 -34.42 6.12
CA MET A 875 -17.22 -35.00 7.37
C MET A 875 -15.68 -35.06 7.36
N PRO A 876 -15.01 -34.94 8.52
CA PRO A 876 -13.55 -35.10 8.65
C PRO A 876 -12.93 -36.19 7.76
N GLY A 877 -12.16 -35.77 6.75
CA GLY A 877 -11.57 -36.63 5.73
C GLY A 877 -10.40 -35.96 5.00
N SER A 878 -9.78 -36.68 4.06
CA SER A 878 -8.60 -36.21 3.31
C SER A 878 -8.93 -35.05 2.36
N GLY A 879 -8.04 -34.07 2.28
CA GLY A 879 -8.13 -32.94 1.36
C GLY A 879 -8.02 -33.36 -0.10
N SER A 880 -7.21 -34.39 -0.38
CA SER A 880 -7.10 -35.05 -1.70
C SER A 880 -8.23 -36.04 -1.98
N SER A 881 -9.45 -35.71 -1.55
CA SER A 881 -10.63 -36.47 -1.91
C SER A 881 -11.52 -35.64 -2.83
N ALA A 882 -11.92 -36.22 -3.96
CA ALA A 882 -12.77 -35.55 -4.95
C ALA A 882 -14.10 -34.97 -4.40
N ALA A 883 -14.54 -35.39 -3.20
CA ALA A 883 -15.70 -34.84 -2.51
C ALA A 883 -15.38 -33.60 -1.64
N PHE A 884 -14.13 -33.43 -1.21
CA PHE A 884 -13.62 -32.19 -0.62
C PHE A 884 -13.20 -31.22 -1.73
N GLU A 885 -12.40 -31.68 -2.70
CA GLU A 885 -11.96 -30.86 -3.84
C GLU A 885 -13.18 -30.25 -4.59
N ALA A 886 -14.29 -30.98 -4.73
CA ALA A 886 -15.51 -30.44 -5.34
C ALA A 886 -16.15 -29.26 -4.58
N LEU A 887 -15.81 -29.03 -3.30
CA LEU A 887 -16.28 -27.90 -2.50
C LEU A 887 -15.37 -26.67 -2.65
N GLU A 888 -14.11 -26.81 -3.06
CA GLU A 888 -13.21 -25.67 -3.29
C GLU A 888 -13.77 -24.67 -4.32
N ALA A 889 -14.57 -25.17 -5.27
CA ALA A 889 -15.30 -24.36 -6.22
C ALA A 889 -16.40 -23.48 -5.60
N SER A 890 -16.96 -23.82 -4.42
CA SER A 890 -17.90 -22.94 -3.69
C SER A 890 -17.19 -21.88 -2.84
N PHE A 891 -15.94 -22.14 -2.43
CA PHE A 891 -15.08 -21.19 -1.69
C PHE A 891 -14.21 -20.30 -2.59
N HIS A 892 -14.17 -20.58 -3.90
CA HIS A 892 -13.29 -19.94 -4.88
C HIS A 892 -11.80 -19.98 -4.51
N GLN A 893 -11.39 -21.02 -3.75
CA GLN A 893 -10.10 -21.11 -3.08
C GLN A 893 -9.56 -22.54 -3.11
N ASP A 894 -8.25 -22.68 -3.31
CA ASP A 894 -7.51 -23.92 -3.07
C ASP A 894 -7.41 -24.09 -1.54
N LEU A 895 -8.25 -24.96 -0.98
CA LEU A 895 -8.34 -25.15 0.47
C LEU A 895 -7.33 -26.20 0.96
N ASN A 896 -6.97 -27.17 0.12
CA ASN A 896 -6.08 -28.25 0.50
C ASN A 896 -4.59 -27.87 0.37
N GLY A 897 -4.25 -26.95 -0.55
CA GLY A 897 -2.91 -26.46 -0.88
C GLY A 897 -2.22 -27.20 -2.04
N ASP A 898 -2.95 -27.84 -2.96
CA ASP A 898 -2.42 -28.62 -4.08
C ASP A 898 -2.23 -27.80 -5.38
N SER A 899 -2.52 -26.51 -5.34
CA SER A 899 -2.48 -25.55 -6.45
C SER A 899 -3.59 -25.71 -7.51
N VAL A 900 -4.69 -26.39 -7.18
CA VAL A 900 -5.90 -26.52 -8.01
C VAL A 900 -7.14 -26.06 -7.22
N ILE A 901 -8.14 -25.54 -7.92
CA ILE A 901 -9.47 -25.27 -7.35
C ILE A 901 -10.45 -26.23 -8.02
N GLY A 902 -10.99 -27.19 -7.26
CA GLY A 902 -11.95 -28.16 -7.77
C GLY A 902 -11.34 -29.52 -8.08
N ALA A 903 -12.20 -30.55 -8.12
CA ALA A 903 -11.77 -31.93 -8.27
C ALA A 903 -10.86 -32.18 -9.47
N HIS A 904 -9.75 -32.89 -9.23
CA HIS A 904 -8.84 -33.30 -10.30
C HIS A 904 -9.64 -34.05 -11.39
N ALA A 905 -9.50 -33.60 -12.64
CA ALA A 905 -10.04 -34.34 -13.77
C ALA A 905 -9.40 -35.73 -13.79
N ASN A 906 -10.20 -36.79 -13.67
CA ASN A 906 -9.74 -38.18 -13.56
C ASN A 906 -8.83 -38.58 -14.75
N ILE A 907 -7.52 -38.38 -14.61
CA ILE A 907 -6.49 -39.01 -15.43
C ILE A 907 -6.18 -40.36 -14.75
N PRO A 908 -6.44 -41.50 -15.41
CA PRO A 908 -6.14 -42.79 -14.80
C PRO A 908 -4.63 -42.96 -14.60
N ASP A 909 -4.22 -43.16 -13.34
CA ASP A 909 -2.83 -43.47 -12.98
C ASP A 909 -2.34 -44.76 -13.70
N PRO A 910 -1.27 -44.68 -14.52
CA PRO A 910 -0.73 -45.85 -15.22
C PRO A 910 0.00 -46.85 -14.31
N HIS A 911 0.18 -46.59 -13.01
CA HIS A 911 0.94 -47.45 -12.10
C HIS A 911 0.12 -48.43 -11.24
N ALA A 912 -1.21 -48.39 -11.28
CA ALA A 912 -2.09 -49.30 -10.53
C ALA A 912 -2.23 -50.72 -11.16
N ALA A 913 -1.11 -51.43 -11.36
CA ALA A 913 -1.09 -52.74 -12.04
C ALA A 913 -0.21 -53.83 -11.39
N VAL A 914 -0.03 -53.85 -10.05
CA VAL A 914 0.46 -55.04 -9.33
C VAL A 914 -0.32 -55.29 -8.03
N VAL A 915 -1.26 -56.24 -8.06
CA VAL A 915 -1.78 -56.89 -6.86
C VAL A 915 -1.57 -58.40 -6.99
N SER A 916 -0.69 -58.98 -6.16
CA SER A 916 -0.92 -60.24 -5.44
C SER A 916 0.36 -60.75 -4.75
N GLY A 917 0.24 -61.17 -3.48
CA GLY A 917 1.28 -61.94 -2.78
C GLY A 917 1.66 -61.40 -1.39
N PRO A 918 1.10 -61.93 -0.30
CA PRO A 918 1.48 -61.55 1.07
C PRO A 918 2.62 -62.42 1.63
N GLY A 919 3.45 -61.90 2.53
CA GLY A 919 4.19 -62.76 3.47
C GLY A 919 5.50 -62.24 4.06
N LEU A 920 5.43 -61.92 5.36
CA LEU A 920 6.41 -62.30 6.40
C LEU A 920 7.85 -61.69 6.39
N LEU A 921 8.07 -60.90 7.44
CA LEU A 921 9.23 -60.94 8.37
C LEU A 921 10.64 -60.62 7.85
N ALA A 922 11.11 -59.44 8.28
CA ALA A 922 12.35 -59.23 9.05
C ALA A 922 13.63 -60.01 8.66
N SER A 923 14.67 -59.27 8.27
CA SER A 923 15.84 -59.05 9.15
C SER A 923 16.85 -58.05 8.58
N HIS A 924 17.58 -57.40 9.50
CA HIS A 924 18.94 -56.86 9.42
C HIS A 924 19.74 -57.04 8.11
N TRP A 925 20.57 -56.04 7.76
CA TRP A 925 22.04 -56.13 7.93
C TRP A 925 22.70 -54.74 7.96
N HIS A 926 23.94 -54.68 8.46
CA HIS A 926 24.68 -53.47 8.79
C HIS A 926 25.37 -52.80 7.59
N ILE A 927 25.67 -51.51 7.78
CA ILE A 927 26.59 -50.68 6.99
C ILE A 927 28.02 -51.25 7.00
N VAL A 928 28.63 -51.29 5.82
CA VAL A 928 30.00 -50.77 5.56
C VAL A 928 29.90 -49.90 4.31
#